data_AF-A0AAU3ARJ5-F1
#
_entry.id   AF-A0AAU3ARJ5-F1
#
_cell.length_a   1.000
_cell.length_b   1.000
_cell.length_c   1.000
_cell.angle_alpha   90.00
_cell.angle_beta   90.00
_cell.angle_gamma   90.00
#
_symmetry.space_group_name_H-M   'P 1'
#
loop_
_entity.id
_entity.type
_entity.pdbx_description
1 polymer ?
#
loop_
_entity_poly.entity_id
_entity_poly.type
_entity_poly.pdbx_seq_one_letter_code
_entity_poly.pdbx_strand_id
1 'polypeptide(L)'
;MNAEVRGPKRRTVVAATALAGAGAGVALGAPGVALAAGESAIRSRDLEVRVGTAFPRIVSYTDRATGAKLYGQEEPVTSVLVDGVAHTPRVTVRTGRDRAAYTLAFEGGTEIGVEIRVEGHRVDWRVTRIDDTAALRVGTLQIPGLALLSVRSDQPGAALLAARIQLDKAKSGDTLVRVTADTAPDAAPVGCAYAVLAHDGLGGAVETNTVYDKPDSAAGTTWENGRLWRQTRKRDGYVEARLVPGQWTHRAATAAVPDTEPLPYATVIVTGDRNGDGTVDWQDAAIAFRDIMVSPLGADEQHLRVVPHIPFNFASQATNPFLATLDNVKRISLATDGLRQYTLLKGYQSEGHDSAHPDYAGNYNERAGGIEDLNHLVREGKKWNSDFAVHVNATESYPVAHAFSETLVDKANEQWDWLDQSYRIDQRRDLVSGDIARRFAALRRDADPALGALYIDVFRESGWTSDRLQRELRAQGWLVTSEWGHGLERSSLWSHWANETDYGGDTSRGINSRLIRFVRNHQKDVFADKWPTLLGHARMGNFEGWVGKTDWTAFYELIWTRSLPAKYLQAYPIRRWSEHEITFFGPGATSVSDADGTRRITTDARVVYDGGAYLLPWEPRRAADPAKLYHYNPAGGTTSWRLPRGWSGARTVVLYRLTDQGRAYERELPVRSGTVTVEGAAAGQPYVVLRERARNRDPRWGQGTGLYDPGFHSGSLKGWTVSGPASVRRSALGDYELVIGAGAAASASQRLTRLAPGTYAASVQVEVGERAGERRVAALEVRTADGVTARNWTATSTAGNHVAADRKHGTRFQRMFTHFTVPEGGGPVELDLCAEAGEARVRFDNVRVVAARPTAKEGAPAFEDFENVPQGWGVFVKGDAGGATDPRTHLAQRHAPYTRRGWNGKAIDDVIDGGQSLKSRGENDGLVYRTVPFTVRFLPSKRYRVGFRYESEKAGQYAWITAVDEGAETRELSREVFGAATGPTALVYEFTAPATGEAWVGLRKTGDDGTAEFTLDAFEVTEL
;
A
#
# COMPACT_ATOMS: atom_id res chain seq x y z
N MET A 1 -0.02 9.22 -41.32
CA MET A 1 -0.47 9.02 -42.71
C MET A 1 -1.76 9.79 -42.90
N ASN A 2 -1.81 10.58 -43.97
CA ASN A 2 -2.82 11.58 -44.32
C ASN A 2 -4.20 10.98 -44.61
N ALA A 3 -5.26 11.73 -44.29
CA ALA A 3 -6.30 12.10 -45.27
C ALA A 3 -7.27 13.14 -44.66
N GLU A 4 -7.02 14.41 -44.98
CA GLU A 4 -8.06 15.46 -45.04
C GLU A 4 -8.89 15.29 -46.32
N VAL A 5 -10.19 15.61 -46.26
CA VAL A 5 -10.98 15.99 -47.45
C VAL A 5 -11.64 17.34 -47.19
N ARG A 6 -11.32 18.31 -48.05
CA ARG A 6 -11.90 19.65 -48.16
C ARG A 6 -12.83 19.74 -49.38
N GLY A 7 -13.86 20.59 -49.26
CA GLY A 7 -14.33 21.47 -50.33
C GLY A 7 -15.85 21.65 -50.40
N PRO A 8 -16.39 22.70 -51.07
CA PRO A 8 -15.73 23.82 -51.75
C PRO A 8 -16.23 25.23 -51.37
N LYS A 9 -15.45 26.22 -51.82
CA LYS A 9 -15.67 27.68 -51.73
C LYS A 9 -16.55 28.20 -52.87
N ARG A 10 -17.19 29.36 -52.68
CA ARG A 10 -17.45 30.33 -53.76
C ARG A 10 -17.01 31.74 -53.33
N ARG A 11 -16.27 32.38 -54.23
CA ARG A 11 -15.80 33.78 -54.22
C ARG A 11 -16.82 34.65 -54.94
N THR A 12 -16.98 35.89 -54.48
CA THR A 12 -17.23 37.03 -55.37
C THR A 12 -16.45 38.24 -54.83
N VAL A 13 -15.65 38.84 -55.70
CA VAL A 13 -14.97 40.13 -55.55
C VAL A 13 -15.78 41.13 -56.37
N VAL A 14 -15.88 42.40 -55.95
CA VAL A 14 -15.63 43.60 -56.78
C VAL A 14 -15.98 44.90 -56.02
N ALA A 15 -15.04 45.84 -56.18
CA ALA A 15 -15.10 47.30 -56.15
C ALA A 15 -15.30 48.08 -54.84
N ALA A 16 -14.31 48.94 -54.62
CA ALA A 16 -14.29 50.09 -53.74
C ALA A 16 -15.09 51.26 -54.34
N THR A 17 -15.66 52.07 -53.44
CA THR A 17 -15.86 53.51 -53.65
C THR A 17 -15.75 54.21 -52.31
N ALA A 18 -14.82 55.14 -52.22
CA ALA A 18 -14.68 56.07 -51.11
C ALA A 18 -15.66 57.24 -51.32
N LEU A 19 -16.34 57.66 -50.27
CA LEU A 19 -16.80 59.05 -50.10
C LEU A 19 -17.05 59.31 -48.61
N ALA A 20 -16.41 60.38 -48.14
CA ALA A 20 -16.47 60.87 -46.78
C ALA A 20 -17.87 61.42 -46.44
N GLY A 21 -18.32 61.14 -45.23
CA GLY A 21 -19.48 61.77 -44.60
C GLY A 21 -19.25 61.82 -43.10
N ALA A 22 -18.92 63.00 -42.60
CA ALA A 22 -18.82 63.28 -41.17
C ALA A 22 -20.20 63.11 -40.53
N GLY A 23 -20.28 62.25 -39.51
CA GLY A 23 -21.48 62.06 -38.69
C GLY A 23 -21.05 61.70 -37.28
N ALA A 24 -21.20 62.65 -36.36
CA ALA A 24 -20.92 62.48 -34.95
C ALA A 24 -21.81 61.38 -34.35
N GLY A 25 -21.20 60.26 -33.97
CA GLY A 25 -21.82 59.19 -33.19
C GLY A 25 -21.11 59.07 -31.85
N VAL A 26 -21.78 59.52 -30.79
CA VAL A 26 -21.32 59.39 -29.40
C VAL A 26 -21.23 57.90 -29.06
N ALA A 27 -20.01 57.37 -28.99
CA ALA A 27 -19.75 56.07 -28.40
C ALA A 27 -19.62 56.25 -26.88
N LEU A 28 -20.60 55.72 -26.15
CA LEU A 28 -20.51 55.50 -24.70
C LEU A 28 -19.36 54.52 -24.44
N GLY A 29 -18.16 55.05 -24.22
CA GLY A 29 -17.02 54.29 -23.74
C GLY A 29 -17.27 53.86 -22.30
N ALA A 30 -17.24 52.55 -22.06
CA ALA A 30 -17.08 52.02 -20.71
C ALA A 30 -15.80 52.62 -20.09
N PRO A 31 -15.80 52.99 -18.79
CA PRO A 31 -14.68 53.68 -18.19
C PRO A 31 -13.45 52.75 -18.17
N GLY A 32 -12.48 53.04 -19.02
CA GLY A 32 -11.14 52.48 -18.92
C GLY A 32 -10.49 53.06 -17.67
N VAL A 33 -10.41 52.27 -16.60
CA VAL A 33 -9.62 52.62 -15.42
C VAL A 33 -8.17 52.81 -15.88
N ALA A 34 -7.63 54.02 -15.73
CA ALA A 34 -6.25 54.34 -16.07
C ALA A 34 -5.28 53.35 -15.39
N LEU A 35 -4.32 52.83 -16.15
CA LEU A 35 -3.25 51.99 -15.61
C LEU A 35 -2.33 52.85 -14.75
N ALA A 36 -1.92 52.33 -13.58
CA ALA A 36 -0.88 52.97 -12.78
C ALA A 36 0.47 52.91 -13.54
N ALA A 37 1.35 53.88 -13.29
CA ALA A 37 2.69 53.86 -13.87
C ALA A 37 3.43 52.57 -13.46
N GLY A 38 3.97 51.83 -14.44
CA GLY A 38 4.70 50.58 -14.18
C GLY A 38 3.85 49.29 -14.23
N GLU A 39 2.64 49.34 -14.78
CA GLU A 39 1.77 48.17 -15.00
C GLU A 39 1.38 48.00 -16.47
N SER A 40 1.07 46.76 -16.85
CA SER A 40 0.52 46.41 -18.17
C SER A 40 -0.60 45.38 -18.02
N ALA A 41 -1.45 45.23 -19.03
CA ALA A 41 -2.59 44.31 -18.99
C ALA A 41 -2.49 43.26 -20.10
N ILE A 42 -2.59 41.99 -19.72
CA ILE A 42 -2.76 40.84 -20.61
C ILE A 42 -4.18 40.28 -20.46
N ARG A 43 -4.73 39.68 -21.51
CA ARG A 43 -6.16 39.34 -21.57
C ARG A 43 -6.42 38.04 -22.30
N SER A 44 -7.29 37.21 -21.72
CA SER A 44 -8.03 36.19 -22.45
C SER A 44 -9.41 36.74 -22.86
N ARG A 45 -10.29 35.86 -23.35
CA ARG A 45 -11.70 36.20 -23.56
C ARG A 45 -12.38 36.57 -22.24
N ASP A 46 -12.05 35.87 -21.17
CA ASP A 46 -12.85 35.85 -19.93
C ASP A 46 -12.19 36.62 -18.78
N LEU A 47 -10.85 36.78 -18.82
CA LEU A 47 -10.08 37.37 -17.73
C LEU A 47 -9.11 38.45 -18.24
N GLU A 48 -9.08 39.60 -17.57
CA GLU A 48 -8.00 40.58 -17.66
C GLU A 48 -7.05 40.39 -16.47
N VAL A 49 -5.75 40.34 -16.73
CA VAL A 49 -4.70 40.22 -15.71
C VAL A 49 -3.78 41.42 -15.82
N ARG A 50 -3.65 42.17 -14.72
CA ARG A 50 -2.69 43.26 -14.60
C ARG A 50 -1.37 42.71 -14.07
N VAL A 51 -0.28 43.05 -14.74
CA VAL A 51 1.07 42.59 -14.43
C VAL A 51 2.01 43.78 -14.28
N GLY A 52 3.02 43.67 -13.42
CA GLY A 52 4.05 44.70 -13.27
C GLY A 52 5.00 44.71 -14.47
N THR A 53 5.50 45.88 -14.89
CA THR A 53 6.52 45.96 -15.96
C THR A 53 7.96 45.89 -15.44
N ALA A 54 8.15 46.22 -14.16
CA ALA A 54 9.47 46.20 -13.49
C ALA A 54 9.82 44.84 -12.87
N PHE A 55 8.86 43.92 -12.76
CA PHE A 55 9.05 42.57 -12.19
C PHE A 55 7.89 41.66 -12.63
N PRO A 56 8.09 40.34 -12.81
CA PRO A 56 7.01 39.39 -13.14
C PRO A 56 6.05 39.14 -11.97
N ARG A 57 5.39 40.18 -11.47
CA ARG A 57 4.32 40.11 -10.46
C ARG A 57 2.96 40.25 -11.12
N ILE A 58 1.96 39.55 -10.58
CA ILE A 58 0.55 39.74 -10.94
C ILE A 58 -0.07 40.70 -9.92
N VAL A 59 -0.68 41.79 -10.39
CA VAL A 59 -1.28 42.82 -9.55
C VAL A 59 -2.74 42.51 -9.25
N SER A 60 -3.52 42.14 -10.28
CA SER A 60 -4.93 41.82 -10.12
C SER A 60 -5.48 40.98 -11.26
N TYR A 61 -6.57 40.28 -10.98
CA TYR A 61 -7.40 39.53 -11.91
C TYR A 61 -8.78 40.20 -11.97
N THR A 62 -9.27 40.52 -13.16
CA THR A 62 -10.61 41.09 -13.35
C THR A 62 -11.40 40.19 -14.28
N ASP A 63 -12.46 39.58 -13.76
CA ASP A 63 -13.41 38.84 -14.59
C ASP A 63 -14.11 39.81 -15.53
N ARG A 64 -14.04 39.53 -16.84
CA ARG A 64 -14.47 40.48 -17.85
C ARG A 64 -15.98 40.53 -18.03
N ALA A 65 -16.70 39.53 -17.55
CA ALA A 65 -18.15 39.47 -17.64
C ALA A 65 -18.82 40.23 -16.48
N THR A 66 -18.27 40.09 -15.26
CA THR A 66 -18.86 40.63 -14.03
C THR A 66 -18.17 41.89 -13.52
N GLY A 67 -16.91 42.12 -13.92
CA GLY A 67 -16.07 43.18 -13.37
C GLY A 67 -15.53 42.89 -11.96
N ALA A 68 -15.88 41.74 -11.38
CA ALA A 68 -15.38 41.31 -10.08
C ALA A 68 -13.86 41.07 -10.12
N LYS A 69 -13.19 41.27 -8.98
CA LYS A 69 -11.73 41.23 -8.89
C LYS A 69 -11.20 40.29 -7.84
N LEU A 70 -10.05 39.69 -8.13
CA LEU A 70 -9.11 39.17 -7.13
C LEU A 70 -7.79 39.91 -7.27
N TYR A 71 -6.99 39.92 -6.22
CA TYR A 71 -5.72 40.63 -6.21
C TYR A 71 -4.54 39.66 -6.17
N GLY A 72 -3.34 40.17 -6.47
CA GLY A 72 -2.08 39.44 -6.33
C GLY A 72 -1.15 40.20 -5.40
N GLN A 73 -0.06 40.73 -5.96
CA GLN A 73 0.90 41.59 -5.27
C GLN A 73 0.82 43.01 -5.81
N GLU A 74 0.33 43.94 -5.00
CA GLU A 74 0.16 45.35 -5.33
C GLU A 74 1.39 46.20 -5.07
N GLU A 75 2.25 45.79 -4.14
CA GLU A 75 3.52 46.47 -3.89
C GLU A 75 4.59 46.05 -4.90
N PRO A 76 5.57 46.91 -5.22
CA PRO A 76 6.72 46.52 -6.02
C PRO A 76 7.45 45.32 -5.43
N VAL A 77 7.83 44.38 -6.30
CA VAL A 77 8.74 43.27 -5.96
C VAL A 77 10.06 43.56 -6.63
N THR A 78 11.16 43.53 -5.88
CA THR A 78 12.49 43.89 -6.38
C THR A 78 13.55 42.84 -6.07
N SER A 79 13.27 41.88 -5.19
CA SER A 79 14.25 40.93 -4.68
C SER A 79 13.88 39.50 -5.04
N VAL A 80 14.90 38.74 -5.44
CA VAL A 80 14.88 37.29 -5.65
C VAL A 80 15.92 36.69 -4.73
N LEU A 81 15.55 35.67 -3.96
CA LEU A 81 16.51 34.88 -3.20
C LEU A 81 17.04 33.75 -4.07
N VAL A 82 18.36 33.71 -4.27
CA VAL A 82 19.08 32.59 -4.86
C VAL A 82 19.90 31.95 -3.74
N ASP A 83 19.65 30.68 -3.43
CA ASP A 83 20.32 29.96 -2.34
C ASP A 83 20.24 30.71 -0.99
N GLY A 84 19.09 31.34 -0.74
CA GLY A 84 18.81 32.11 0.48
C GLY A 84 19.41 33.53 0.47
N VAL A 85 20.23 33.88 -0.53
CA VAL A 85 20.87 35.20 -0.64
C VAL A 85 20.02 36.11 -1.53
N ALA A 86 19.77 37.34 -1.06
CA ALA A 86 18.96 38.32 -1.79
C ALA A 86 19.73 38.98 -2.94
N HIS A 87 19.12 38.99 -4.11
CA HIS A 87 19.61 39.66 -5.30
C HIS A 87 18.53 40.55 -5.93
N THR A 88 18.95 41.66 -6.53
CA THR A 88 18.07 42.58 -7.26
C THR A 88 18.37 42.47 -8.75
N PRO A 89 17.56 41.76 -9.55
CA PRO A 89 17.80 41.63 -10.98
C PRO A 89 17.47 42.91 -11.75
N ARG A 90 18.18 43.14 -12.86
CA ARG A 90 17.72 44.06 -13.90
C ARG A 90 16.64 43.35 -14.73
N VAL A 91 15.45 43.93 -14.79
CA VAL A 91 14.30 43.33 -15.47
C VAL A 91 14.00 44.01 -16.79
N THR A 92 13.79 43.21 -17.83
CA THR A 92 13.20 43.65 -19.10
C THR A 92 11.92 42.86 -19.36
N VAL A 93 10.90 43.51 -19.93
CA VAL A 93 9.60 42.88 -20.25
C VAL A 93 9.21 43.12 -21.70
N ARG A 94 8.59 42.11 -22.32
CA ARG A 94 7.86 42.20 -23.57
C ARG A 94 6.41 41.76 -23.35
N THR A 95 5.49 42.70 -23.38
CA THR A 95 4.05 42.42 -23.24
C THR A 95 3.40 42.17 -24.59
N GLY A 96 2.58 41.12 -24.67
CA GLY A 96 1.70 40.80 -25.78
C GLY A 96 0.23 40.87 -25.37
N ARG A 97 -0.66 40.26 -26.17
CA ARG A 97 -2.10 40.27 -25.90
C ARG A 97 -2.47 39.41 -24.69
N ASP A 98 -2.00 38.18 -24.65
CA ASP A 98 -2.36 37.14 -23.68
C ASP A 98 -1.17 36.73 -22.78
N ARG A 99 0.00 37.34 -22.97
CA ARG A 99 1.23 36.99 -22.26
C ARG A 99 2.17 38.17 -22.04
N ALA A 100 3.01 38.09 -21.01
CA ALA A 100 4.13 38.98 -20.75
C ALA A 100 5.38 38.15 -20.46
N ALA A 101 6.44 38.38 -21.23
CA ALA A 101 7.72 37.67 -21.10
C ALA A 101 8.78 38.58 -20.48
N TYR A 102 9.47 38.08 -19.47
CA TYR A 102 10.45 38.80 -18.67
C TYR A 102 11.82 38.13 -18.77
N THR A 103 12.87 38.94 -18.71
CA THR A 103 14.24 38.46 -18.44
C THR A 103 14.75 39.18 -17.20
N LEU A 104 15.17 38.41 -16.21
CA LEU A 104 15.78 38.86 -14.96
C LEU A 104 17.28 38.62 -15.09
N ALA A 105 18.06 39.66 -15.31
CA ALA A 105 19.50 39.60 -15.42
C ALA A 105 20.17 39.93 -14.08
N PHE A 106 21.06 39.05 -13.64
CA PHE A 106 21.81 39.17 -12.39
C PHE A 106 23.28 39.53 -12.66
N GLU A 107 23.98 40.00 -11.62
CA GLU A 107 25.43 40.16 -11.69
C GLU A 107 26.11 38.82 -11.99
N GLY A 108 27.25 38.86 -12.70
CA GLY A 108 27.96 37.65 -13.13
C GLY A 108 27.39 36.97 -14.39
N GLY A 109 26.32 37.51 -14.98
CA GLY A 109 25.78 37.05 -16.27
C GLY A 109 24.70 35.97 -16.19
N THR A 110 24.27 35.60 -14.97
CA THR A 110 23.14 34.68 -14.80
C THR A 110 21.83 35.35 -15.22
N GLU A 111 21.02 34.65 -16.02
CA GLU A 111 19.71 35.12 -16.46
C GLU A 111 18.60 34.13 -16.14
N ILE A 112 17.44 34.64 -15.71
CA ILE A 112 16.22 33.84 -15.52
C ILE A 112 15.11 34.41 -16.42
N GLY A 113 14.57 33.58 -17.29
CA GLY A 113 13.42 33.92 -18.12
C GLY A 113 12.11 33.57 -17.41
N VAL A 114 11.14 34.49 -17.38
CA VAL A 114 9.81 34.26 -16.79
C VAL A 114 8.70 34.64 -17.77
N GLU A 115 7.62 33.87 -17.84
CA GLU A 115 6.42 34.21 -18.60
C GLU A 115 5.19 34.21 -17.68
N ILE A 116 4.33 35.22 -17.85
CA ILE A 116 2.96 35.22 -17.32
C ILE A 116 2.02 35.12 -18.51
N ARG A 117 1.16 34.11 -18.54
CA ARG A 117 0.20 33.87 -19.63
C ARG A 117 -1.21 33.64 -19.09
N VAL A 118 -2.23 34.18 -19.76
CA VAL A 118 -3.64 34.01 -19.40
C VAL A 118 -4.42 33.27 -20.50
N GLU A 119 -5.17 32.24 -20.12
CA GLU A 119 -6.02 31.45 -20.99
C GLU A 119 -7.32 31.11 -20.25
N GLY A 120 -8.48 31.54 -20.80
CA GLY A 120 -9.75 31.49 -20.05
C GLY A 120 -9.60 32.20 -18.69
N HIS A 121 -9.96 31.51 -17.61
CA HIS A 121 -9.74 31.97 -16.23
C HIS A 121 -8.44 31.47 -15.58
N ARG A 122 -7.59 30.77 -16.34
CA ARG A 122 -6.30 30.27 -15.86
C ARG A 122 -5.18 31.24 -16.17
N VAL A 123 -4.27 31.42 -15.22
CA VAL A 123 -3.06 32.24 -15.35
C VAL A 123 -1.84 31.40 -14.98
N ASP A 124 -0.93 31.25 -15.92
CA ASP A 124 0.32 30.52 -15.75
C ASP A 124 1.47 31.49 -15.53
N TRP A 125 2.16 31.35 -14.40
CA TRP A 125 3.47 31.94 -14.12
C TRP A 125 4.53 30.84 -14.30
N ARG A 126 5.50 31.04 -15.20
CA ARG A 126 6.46 30.01 -15.60
C ARG A 126 7.87 30.58 -15.66
N VAL A 127 8.83 29.93 -15.03
CA VAL A 127 10.22 30.07 -15.44
C VAL A 127 10.40 29.31 -16.74
N THR A 128 10.91 29.98 -17.77
CA THR A 128 11.08 29.44 -19.13
C THR A 128 12.51 29.02 -19.41
N ARG A 129 13.48 29.57 -18.68
CA ARG A 129 14.91 29.18 -18.70
C ARG A 129 15.62 29.68 -17.45
N ILE A 130 16.69 28.99 -17.07
CA ILE A 130 17.67 29.42 -16.06
C ILE A 130 19.04 29.22 -16.72
N ASP A 131 19.65 30.33 -17.13
CA ASP A 131 20.97 30.36 -17.75
C ASP A 131 21.95 30.84 -16.68
N ASP A 132 22.37 29.94 -15.79
CA ASP A 132 23.24 30.25 -14.66
C ASP A 132 24.74 30.14 -15.00
N THR A 133 25.58 30.76 -14.16
CA THR A 133 27.02 30.84 -14.37
C THR A 133 27.77 30.35 -13.13
N ALA A 134 29.10 30.21 -13.23
CA ALA A 134 29.93 29.94 -12.06
C ALA A 134 29.93 31.11 -11.05
N ALA A 135 29.67 32.34 -11.50
CA ALA A 135 29.62 33.52 -10.64
C ALA A 135 28.34 33.58 -9.79
N LEU A 136 27.23 33.08 -10.34
CA LEU A 136 25.96 32.93 -9.61
C LEU A 136 25.25 31.68 -10.09
N ARG A 137 25.54 30.55 -9.44
CA ARG A 137 24.86 29.27 -9.69
C ARG A 137 23.50 29.28 -8.98
N VAL A 138 22.48 28.70 -9.60
CA VAL A 138 21.14 28.64 -8.99
C VAL A 138 20.92 27.22 -8.45
N GLY A 139 21.01 27.05 -7.13
CA GLY A 139 20.49 25.87 -6.43
C GLY A 139 18.98 25.96 -6.23
N THR A 140 18.57 26.99 -5.50
CA THR A 140 17.19 27.27 -5.11
C THR A 140 16.78 28.69 -5.48
N LEU A 141 15.50 28.87 -5.77
CA LEU A 141 14.88 30.14 -6.13
C LEU A 141 13.73 30.41 -5.17
N GLN A 142 13.65 31.60 -4.58
CA GLN A 142 12.50 32.03 -3.78
C GLN A 142 12.21 33.50 -3.99
N ILE A 143 10.93 33.87 -4.05
CA ILE A 143 10.50 35.27 -4.19
C ILE A 143 9.48 35.56 -3.09
N PRO A 144 9.90 35.90 -1.85
CA PRO A 144 8.99 36.06 -0.71
C PRO A 144 7.92 37.15 -0.92
N GLY A 145 8.20 38.12 -1.79
CA GLY A 145 7.26 39.17 -2.18
C GLY A 145 6.24 38.76 -3.24
N LEU A 146 6.31 37.57 -3.83
CA LEU A 146 5.46 37.16 -4.95
C LEU A 146 4.10 36.64 -4.48
N ALA A 147 3.26 37.53 -3.92
CA ALA A 147 1.86 37.19 -3.68
C ALA A 147 1.16 36.96 -5.03
N LEU A 148 0.78 35.71 -5.30
CA LEU A 148 0.11 35.35 -6.55
C LEU A 148 -1.39 35.55 -6.45
N LEU A 149 -1.95 35.46 -5.25
CA LEU A 149 -3.39 35.57 -5.03
C LEU A 149 -3.69 36.16 -3.64
N SER A 150 -4.62 37.10 -3.57
CA SER A 150 -5.09 37.72 -2.33
C SER A 150 -6.54 38.17 -2.40
N VAL A 151 -7.15 38.27 -1.23
CA VAL A 151 -8.47 38.87 -0.98
C VAL A 151 -8.34 39.95 0.09
N ARG A 152 -9.25 40.92 0.06
CA ARG A 152 -9.21 42.09 0.92
C ARG A 152 -10.49 42.26 1.74
N SER A 153 -10.38 42.95 2.86
CA SER A 153 -11.51 43.24 3.77
C SER A 153 -12.57 44.16 3.20
N ASP A 154 -12.27 44.89 2.11
CA ASP A 154 -13.22 45.73 1.38
C ASP A 154 -14.05 44.93 0.35
N GLN A 155 -13.81 43.61 0.24
CA GLN A 155 -14.59 42.69 -0.58
C GLN A 155 -15.57 41.91 0.31
N PRO A 156 -16.89 42.01 0.07
CA PRO A 156 -17.90 41.27 0.84
C PRO A 156 -17.64 39.76 0.83
N GLY A 157 -17.70 39.12 1.99
CA GLY A 157 -17.48 37.68 2.12
C GLY A 157 -16.02 37.22 2.01
N ALA A 158 -15.04 38.13 1.96
CA ALA A 158 -13.64 37.78 1.80
C ALA A 158 -13.13 36.77 2.85
N ALA A 159 -12.64 35.65 2.36
CA ALA A 159 -12.11 34.58 3.17
C ALA A 159 -10.98 33.81 2.47
N LEU A 160 -10.04 33.30 3.27
CA LEU A 160 -8.98 32.40 2.85
C LEU A 160 -9.06 31.12 3.70
N LEU A 161 -9.17 29.97 3.06
CA LEU A 161 -9.11 28.66 3.70
C LEU A 161 -7.78 27.99 3.35
N ALA A 162 -6.94 27.76 4.35
CA ALA A 162 -5.66 27.07 4.19
C ALA A 162 -5.66 25.75 4.97
N ALA A 163 -5.01 24.73 4.42
CA ALA A 163 -4.88 23.42 5.05
C ALA A 163 -3.41 23.01 5.18
N ARG A 164 -3.08 22.54 6.38
CA ARG A 164 -1.85 21.81 6.74
C ARG A 164 -2.11 20.32 6.74
N ILE A 165 -1.05 19.53 6.65
CA ILE A 165 -1.14 18.08 6.82
C ILE A 165 -1.22 17.80 8.32
N GLN A 166 -2.42 17.42 8.78
CA GLN A 166 -2.70 17.10 10.18
C GLN A 166 -3.09 15.63 10.30
N LEU A 167 -2.40 14.86 11.15
CA LEU A 167 -2.69 13.43 11.37
C LEU A 167 -3.34 13.16 12.72
N ASP A 168 -3.31 14.14 13.62
CA ASP A 168 -3.99 14.08 14.89
C ASP A 168 -5.50 14.22 14.70
N LYS A 169 -6.22 13.15 15.03
CA LYS A 169 -7.69 13.13 14.95
C LYS A 169 -8.31 14.21 15.82
N ALA A 170 -7.70 14.63 16.93
CA ALA A 170 -8.28 15.66 17.79
C ALA A 170 -8.21 17.08 17.17
N LYS A 171 -7.33 17.30 16.19
CA LYS A 171 -7.05 18.62 15.60
C LYS A 171 -7.67 18.76 14.21
N SER A 172 -7.59 19.95 13.62
CA SER A 172 -7.92 20.18 12.21
C SER A 172 -6.68 20.69 11.50
N GLY A 173 -6.45 20.22 10.27
CA GLY A 173 -5.48 20.81 9.36
C GLY A 173 -5.94 22.15 8.79
N ASP A 174 -7.24 22.45 8.85
CA ASP A 174 -7.83 23.62 8.21
C ASP A 174 -7.81 24.86 9.11
N THR A 175 -7.48 26.00 8.51
CA THR A 175 -7.60 27.34 9.09
C THR A 175 -8.38 28.23 8.15
N LEU A 176 -9.55 28.69 8.60
CA LEU A 176 -10.37 29.69 7.91
C LEU A 176 -10.03 31.08 8.43
N VAL A 177 -9.54 31.95 7.57
CA VAL A 177 -9.33 33.37 7.84
C VAL A 177 -10.47 34.13 7.18
N ARG A 178 -11.39 34.69 7.99
CA ARG A 178 -12.36 35.68 7.53
C ARG A 178 -11.69 37.05 7.57
N VAL A 179 -11.71 37.76 6.45
CA VAL A 179 -10.97 39.00 6.28
C VAL A 179 -11.92 40.19 6.45
N THR A 180 -11.77 40.90 7.56
CA THR A 180 -12.48 42.15 7.88
C THR A 180 -11.45 43.23 8.21
N ALA A 181 -11.91 44.48 8.36
CA ALA A 181 -11.02 45.59 8.72
C ALA A 181 -10.30 45.38 10.07
N ASP A 182 -10.91 44.58 10.96
CA ASP A 182 -10.40 44.27 12.30
C ASP A 182 -9.55 43.01 12.36
N THR A 183 -9.46 42.22 11.28
CA THR A 183 -8.66 40.98 11.27
C THR A 183 -7.20 41.31 11.59
N ALA A 184 -6.65 40.63 12.61
CA ALA A 184 -5.27 40.83 13.03
C ALA A 184 -4.28 40.35 11.94
N PRO A 185 -3.17 41.07 11.70
CA PRO A 185 -2.12 40.60 10.81
C PRO A 185 -1.41 39.37 11.42
N ASP A 186 -0.98 38.45 10.58
CA ASP A 186 -0.11 37.36 11.02
C ASP A 186 1.29 37.92 11.35
N ALA A 187 1.87 37.51 12.48
CA ALA A 187 3.22 37.92 12.88
C ALA A 187 4.29 37.49 11.86
N ALA A 188 4.10 36.35 11.21
CA ALA A 188 4.96 35.81 10.16
C ALA A 188 4.11 34.99 9.15
N PRO A 189 4.60 34.77 7.92
CA PRO A 189 3.97 33.84 6.99
C PRO A 189 3.81 32.44 7.59
N VAL A 190 2.69 31.79 7.28
CA VAL A 190 2.31 30.48 7.82
C VAL A 190 2.23 29.47 6.68
N GLY A 191 3.06 28.43 6.70
CA GLY A 191 3.09 27.40 5.66
C GLY A 191 1.81 26.54 5.61
N CYS A 192 1.39 26.16 4.41
CA CYS A 192 0.25 25.29 4.13
C CYS A 192 0.48 24.42 2.88
N ALA A 193 -0.14 23.24 2.87
CA ALA A 193 -0.09 22.30 1.75
C ALA A 193 -1.11 22.65 0.67
N TYR A 194 -2.27 23.18 1.08
CA TYR A 194 -3.37 23.60 0.21
C TYR A 194 -3.92 24.93 0.69
N ALA A 195 -4.33 25.79 -0.23
CA ALA A 195 -5.08 26.97 0.12
C ALA A 195 -5.96 27.44 -1.04
N VAL A 196 -7.11 27.98 -0.67
CA VAL A 196 -8.07 28.61 -1.57
C VAL A 196 -8.57 29.89 -0.92
N LEU A 197 -9.04 30.83 -1.74
CA LEU A 197 -9.67 32.05 -1.23
C LEU A 197 -10.89 32.40 -2.09
N ALA A 198 -11.80 33.15 -1.50
CA ALA A 198 -12.99 33.63 -2.17
C ALA A 198 -13.53 34.89 -1.49
N HIS A 199 -14.35 35.62 -2.23
CA HIS A 199 -15.32 36.60 -1.75
C HIS A 199 -16.63 36.35 -2.51
N ASP A 200 -17.69 37.10 -2.20
CA ASP A 200 -19.04 36.84 -2.71
C ASP A 200 -19.18 36.81 -4.25
N GLY A 201 -18.21 37.34 -5.00
CA GLY A 201 -18.22 37.36 -6.46
C GLY A 201 -17.20 36.44 -7.16
N LEU A 202 -16.04 36.15 -6.56
CA LEU A 202 -14.99 35.33 -7.17
C LEU A 202 -14.23 34.51 -6.13
N GLY A 203 -13.84 33.31 -6.54
CA GLY A 203 -12.90 32.43 -5.86
C GLY A 203 -11.63 32.20 -6.67
N GLY A 204 -10.57 31.73 -6.02
CA GLY A 204 -9.35 31.33 -6.70
C GLY A 204 -8.46 30.38 -5.89
N ALA A 205 -7.61 29.67 -6.63
CA ALA A 205 -6.68 28.69 -6.09
C ALA A 205 -5.33 28.71 -6.83
N VAL A 206 -4.30 28.16 -6.20
CA VAL A 206 -2.92 28.13 -6.73
C VAL A 206 -2.33 26.71 -6.69
N GLU A 207 -1.72 26.27 -7.78
CA GLU A 207 -0.88 25.07 -7.87
C GLU A 207 0.56 25.47 -8.19
N THR A 208 1.55 24.78 -7.61
CA THR A 208 2.97 25.04 -7.87
C THR A 208 3.84 23.82 -7.57
N ASN A 209 4.99 23.71 -8.24
CA ASN A 209 6.05 22.72 -7.98
C ASN A 209 7.14 23.23 -7.03
N THR A 210 6.84 24.19 -6.17
CA THR A 210 7.71 24.54 -5.04
C THR A 210 8.02 23.30 -4.22
N VAL A 211 9.29 23.20 -3.85
CA VAL A 211 9.83 22.15 -3.00
C VAL A 211 11.10 22.70 -2.38
N TYR A 212 11.17 22.64 -1.06
CA TYR A 212 12.38 23.01 -0.33
C TYR A 212 13.46 21.95 -0.56
N ASP A 213 14.68 22.38 -0.88
CA ASP A 213 15.79 21.44 -1.08
C ASP A 213 16.10 20.73 0.24
N LYS A 214 16.26 21.53 1.29
CA LYS A 214 16.46 21.08 2.67
C LYS A 214 15.38 21.70 3.55
N PRO A 215 14.27 20.99 3.81
CA PRO A 215 13.33 21.38 4.85
C PRO A 215 14.10 21.63 6.15
N ASP A 216 13.92 22.81 6.71
CA ASP A 216 14.40 23.13 8.05
C ASP A 216 13.32 22.77 9.08
N SER A 217 13.60 22.92 10.38
CA SER A 217 12.61 22.69 11.43
C SER A 217 11.51 23.78 11.48
N ALA A 218 11.43 24.69 10.50
CA ALA A 218 10.38 25.71 10.47
C ALA A 218 9.01 25.08 10.19
N ALA A 219 7.99 25.52 10.92
CA ALA A 219 6.64 24.98 10.77
C ALA A 219 6.10 25.24 9.36
N GLY A 220 5.91 24.18 8.57
CA GLY A 220 5.37 24.23 7.21
C GLY A 220 6.38 23.94 6.09
N THR A 221 7.66 23.71 6.39
CA THR A 221 8.65 23.30 5.37
C THR A 221 8.76 21.78 5.22
N THR A 222 8.26 21.02 6.20
CA THR A 222 8.27 19.55 6.21
C THR A 222 7.09 18.94 5.45
N TRP A 223 6.00 18.52 6.11
CA TRP A 223 4.90 17.79 5.47
C TRP A 223 4.13 18.62 4.45
N GLU A 224 4.05 19.93 4.63
CA GLU A 224 3.50 20.87 3.63
C GLU A 224 4.46 21.11 2.45
N ASN A 225 5.68 20.57 2.51
CA ASN A 225 6.75 20.70 1.53
C ASN A 225 7.19 22.14 1.27
N GLY A 226 6.85 23.06 2.18
CA GLY A 226 6.96 24.50 2.00
C GLY A 226 6.17 25.02 0.80
N ARG A 227 5.10 24.33 0.39
CA ARG A 227 4.47 24.54 -0.91
C ARG A 227 3.85 25.94 -1.07
N LEU A 228 3.03 26.35 -0.11
CA LEU A 228 2.37 27.64 -0.08
C LEU A 228 2.52 28.28 1.30
N TRP A 229 2.48 29.60 1.33
CA TRP A 229 2.55 30.41 2.55
C TRP A 229 1.39 31.40 2.55
N ARG A 230 0.54 31.32 3.58
CA ARG A 230 -0.50 32.33 3.82
C ARG A 230 0.03 33.46 4.71
N GLN A 231 -0.46 34.67 4.50
CA GLN A 231 -0.24 35.77 5.45
C GLN A 231 -1.37 36.79 5.40
N THR A 232 -1.87 37.19 6.57
CA THR A 232 -2.74 38.35 6.75
C THR A 232 -1.90 39.59 7.01
N ARG A 233 -2.16 40.70 6.30
CA ARG A 233 -1.45 41.98 6.47
C ARG A 233 -2.42 43.14 6.54
N LYS A 234 -2.09 44.14 7.38
CA LYS A 234 -2.73 45.45 7.32
C LYS A 234 -2.10 46.29 6.22
N ARG A 235 -2.94 46.90 5.39
CA ARG A 235 -2.59 47.86 4.35
C ARG A 235 -3.30 49.18 4.63
N ASP A 236 -2.91 50.21 3.88
CA ASP A 236 -3.62 51.48 3.96
C ASP A 236 -5.03 51.31 3.38
N GLY A 237 -6.05 51.53 4.23
CA GLY A 237 -7.46 51.41 3.87
C GLY A 237 -8.07 49.99 3.87
N TYR A 238 -7.30 48.91 3.99
CA TYR A 238 -7.83 47.53 4.03
C TYR A 238 -6.91 46.52 4.73
N VAL A 239 -7.44 45.35 5.07
CA VAL A 239 -6.66 44.16 5.46
C VAL A 239 -6.67 43.18 4.29
N GLU A 240 -5.52 42.59 3.97
CA GLU A 240 -5.42 41.54 2.96
C GLU A 240 -5.07 40.19 3.59
N ALA A 241 -5.58 39.11 3.02
CA ALA A 241 -5.05 37.76 3.21
C ALA A 241 -4.53 37.24 1.87
N ARG A 242 -3.26 36.83 1.83
CA ARG A 242 -2.54 36.53 0.59
C ARG A 242 -1.84 35.17 0.61
N LEU A 243 -1.57 34.65 -0.58
CA LEU A 243 -0.85 33.40 -0.83
C LEU A 243 0.43 33.66 -1.64
N VAL A 244 1.54 33.15 -1.12
CA VAL A 244 2.87 33.24 -1.72
C VAL A 244 3.40 31.81 -1.93
N PRO A 245 4.01 31.49 -3.09
CA PRO A 245 4.71 30.22 -3.28
C PRO A 245 5.96 30.13 -2.38
N GLY A 246 6.33 28.91 -2.00
CA GLY A 246 7.60 28.66 -1.30
C GLY A 246 8.85 28.75 -2.17
N GLN A 247 9.90 28.08 -1.70
CA GLN A 247 11.14 27.89 -2.45
C GLN A 247 10.92 26.86 -3.57
N TRP A 248 11.51 27.12 -4.74
CA TRP A 248 11.71 26.12 -5.79
C TRP A 248 13.15 25.63 -5.74
N THR A 249 13.33 24.32 -5.83
CA THR A 249 14.65 23.71 -6.04
C THR A 249 14.87 23.54 -7.53
N HIS A 250 15.90 24.21 -8.09
CA HIS A 250 16.35 24.00 -9.47
C HIS A 250 17.48 22.98 -9.54
N ARG A 251 18.38 23.00 -8.56
CA ARG A 251 19.48 22.07 -8.38
C ARG A 251 19.62 21.77 -6.91
N ALA A 252 19.35 20.52 -6.56
CA ALA A 252 19.44 20.06 -5.18
C ALA A 252 20.88 20.11 -4.67
N ALA A 253 21.05 20.32 -3.36
CA ALA A 253 22.36 20.19 -2.75
C ALA A 253 22.96 18.81 -3.06
N THR A 254 24.27 18.79 -3.31
CA THR A 254 25.08 17.62 -3.71
C THR A 254 24.86 17.12 -5.14
N ALA A 255 23.87 17.65 -5.88
CA ALA A 255 23.68 17.30 -7.29
C ALA A 255 24.78 17.89 -8.18
N ALA A 256 25.11 17.18 -9.27
CA ALA A 256 26.06 17.69 -10.26
C ALA A 256 25.47 18.87 -11.06
N VAL A 257 26.34 19.71 -11.64
CA VAL A 257 25.95 20.89 -12.43
C VAL A 257 24.96 20.64 -13.59
N PRO A 258 24.94 19.50 -14.29
CA PRO A 258 23.90 19.24 -15.29
C PRO A 258 22.60 18.65 -14.69
N ASP A 259 22.61 18.17 -13.44
CA ASP A 259 21.44 17.56 -12.82
C ASP A 259 20.53 18.63 -12.22
N THR A 260 19.45 18.92 -12.93
CA THR A 260 18.46 19.95 -12.58
C THR A 260 17.06 19.36 -12.50
N GLU A 261 16.24 20.04 -11.71
CA GLU A 261 14.83 19.78 -11.50
C GLU A 261 13.94 20.47 -12.57
N PRO A 262 12.67 20.03 -12.72
CA PRO A 262 11.72 20.72 -13.60
C PRO A 262 11.63 22.22 -13.28
N LEU A 263 11.57 23.05 -14.33
CA LEU A 263 11.58 24.50 -14.15
C LEU A 263 10.44 24.99 -13.23
N PRO A 264 10.70 26.02 -12.40
CA PRO A 264 9.69 26.59 -11.51
C PRO A 264 8.40 27.02 -12.22
N TYR A 265 7.26 26.69 -11.63
CA TYR A 265 5.96 27.15 -12.10
C TYR A 265 4.99 27.45 -10.96
N ALA A 266 4.04 28.34 -11.22
CA ALA A 266 2.82 28.47 -10.45
C ALA A 266 1.62 28.75 -11.37
N THR A 267 0.48 28.13 -11.11
CA THR A 267 -0.75 28.29 -11.87
C THR A 267 -1.84 28.81 -10.95
N VAL A 268 -2.51 29.89 -11.36
CA VAL A 268 -3.68 30.43 -10.68
C VAL A 268 -4.91 30.10 -11.52
N ILE A 269 -6.00 29.69 -10.86
CA ILE A 269 -7.32 29.57 -11.47
C ILE A 269 -8.29 30.51 -10.75
N VAL A 270 -9.01 31.33 -11.52
CA VAL A 270 -10.08 32.20 -11.03
C VAL A 270 -11.42 31.56 -11.36
N THR A 271 -12.44 31.75 -10.52
CA THR A 271 -13.75 31.15 -10.73
C THR A 271 -14.88 31.98 -10.11
N GLY A 272 -16.09 31.87 -10.67
CA GLY A 272 -17.33 32.16 -9.95
C GLY A 272 -17.92 30.88 -9.35
N ASP A 273 -19.25 30.82 -9.20
CA ASP A 273 -19.98 29.65 -8.71
C ASP A 273 -19.75 28.43 -9.61
N ARG A 274 -19.24 27.34 -9.01
CA ARG A 274 -18.96 26.06 -9.67
C ARG A 274 -19.87 24.94 -9.19
N ASN A 275 -20.50 25.12 -8.04
CA ASN A 275 -21.32 24.11 -7.41
C ASN A 275 -22.83 24.33 -7.67
N GLY A 276 -23.22 25.50 -8.18
CA GLY A 276 -24.57 25.86 -8.60
C GLY A 276 -25.50 26.18 -7.42
N ASP A 277 -24.97 26.63 -6.28
CA ASP A 277 -25.76 27.05 -5.12
C ASP A 277 -26.02 28.56 -5.06
N GLY A 278 -25.54 29.32 -6.05
CA GLY A 278 -25.75 30.76 -6.15
C GLY A 278 -24.86 31.58 -5.22
N THR A 279 -23.90 30.95 -4.55
CA THR A 279 -22.88 31.61 -3.73
C THR A 279 -21.49 31.32 -4.28
N VAL A 280 -20.52 32.20 -3.98
CA VAL A 280 -19.12 31.96 -4.30
C VAL A 280 -18.35 31.86 -2.99
N ASP A 281 -17.86 30.66 -2.68
CA ASP A 281 -17.12 30.41 -1.46
C ASP A 281 -15.84 29.57 -1.71
N TRP A 282 -15.23 29.10 -0.62
CA TRP A 282 -14.03 28.27 -0.69
C TRP A 282 -14.26 26.96 -1.45
N GLN A 283 -15.48 26.42 -1.48
CA GLN A 283 -15.82 25.19 -2.18
C GLN A 283 -15.72 25.40 -3.68
N ASP A 284 -16.17 26.53 -4.23
CA ASP A 284 -16.04 26.82 -5.66
C ASP A 284 -14.58 26.95 -6.07
N ALA A 285 -13.79 27.66 -5.26
CA ALA A 285 -12.35 27.74 -5.44
C ALA A 285 -11.67 26.36 -5.33
N ALA A 286 -12.12 25.49 -4.42
CA ALA A 286 -11.63 24.12 -4.28
C ALA A 286 -12.05 23.20 -5.43
N ILE A 287 -13.24 23.41 -6.01
CA ILE A 287 -13.67 22.73 -7.23
C ILE A 287 -12.78 23.16 -8.40
N ALA A 288 -12.57 24.47 -8.58
CA ALA A 288 -11.72 25.00 -9.64
C ALA A 288 -10.25 24.57 -9.47
N PHE A 289 -9.76 24.40 -8.24
CA PHE A 289 -8.41 23.88 -7.97
C PHE A 289 -8.19 22.50 -8.62
N ARG A 290 -9.23 21.67 -8.76
CA ARG A 290 -9.12 20.36 -9.44
C ARG A 290 -8.70 20.49 -10.91
N ASP A 291 -8.98 21.61 -11.56
CA ASP A 291 -8.61 21.87 -12.96
C ASP A 291 -7.10 22.06 -13.16
N ILE A 292 -6.37 22.39 -12.09
CA ILE A 292 -4.95 22.72 -12.14
C ILE A 292 -4.07 21.83 -11.26
N MET A 293 -4.66 21.07 -10.33
CA MET A 293 -3.90 20.26 -9.39
C MET A 293 -3.22 19.05 -10.05
N VAL A 294 -2.13 18.56 -9.45
CA VAL A 294 -1.58 17.26 -9.85
C VAL A 294 -2.44 16.12 -9.31
N SER A 295 -2.79 15.21 -10.21
CA SER A 295 -3.51 13.96 -9.91
C SER A 295 -2.53 12.79 -9.80
N PRO A 296 -2.62 11.96 -8.74
CA PRO A 296 -1.89 10.71 -8.67
C PRO A 296 -2.23 9.78 -9.83
N LEU A 297 -1.26 8.98 -10.30
CA LEU A 297 -1.57 7.88 -11.22
C LEU A 297 -2.54 6.91 -10.56
N GLY A 298 -3.50 6.39 -11.31
CA GLY A 298 -4.49 5.42 -10.80
C GLY A 298 -5.62 6.01 -9.94
N ALA A 299 -5.64 7.33 -9.72
CA ALA A 299 -6.64 8.02 -8.90
C ALA A 299 -8.08 7.81 -9.41
N ASP A 300 -8.28 7.81 -10.73
CA ASP A 300 -9.61 7.67 -11.34
C ASP A 300 -10.28 6.32 -11.07
N GLU A 301 -9.52 5.32 -10.63
CA GLU A 301 -9.97 3.97 -10.30
C GLU A 301 -9.91 3.67 -8.80
N GLN A 302 -9.57 4.64 -7.94
CA GLN A 302 -9.38 4.38 -6.51
C GLN A 302 -10.66 3.87 -5.83
N HIS A 303 -11.82 4.33 -6.28
CA HIS A 303 -13.14 3.87 -5.82
C HIS A 303 -13.40 2.39 -6.13
N LEU A 304 -12.67 1.79 -7.08
CA LEU A 304 -12.82 0.37 -7.41
C LEU A 304 -12.10 -0.54 -6.43
N ARG A 305 -10.99 -0.09 -5.82
CA ARG A 305 -10.13 -0.87 -4.90
C ARG A 305 -10.80 -1.06 -3.54
N VAL A 306 -11.82 -1.92 -3.47
CA VAL A 306 -12.66 -2.09 -2.29
C VAL A 306 -12.02 -2.98 -1.23
N VAL A 307 -11.19 -3.94 -1.64
CA VAL A 307 -10.71 -5.01 -0.76
C VAL A 307 -9.19 -4.97 -0.61
N PRO A 308 -8.63 -4.07 0.22
CA PRO A 308 -7.22 -4.09 0.55
C PRO A 308 -6.91 -5.20 1.57
N HIS A 309 -5.80 -5.92 1.35
CA HIS A 309 -5.30 -7.01 2.21
C HIS A 309 -3.79 -7.24 2.06
N ILE A 310 -3.16 -7.91 3.03
CA ILE A 310 -1.71 -8.16 3.07
C ILE A 310 -1.43 -9.65 3.27
N PRO A 311 -1.07 -10.39 2.21
CA PRO A 311 -0.37 -11.67 2.32
C PRO A 311 1.03 -11.43 2.88
N PHE A 312 1.32 -12.05 4.03
CA PHE A 312 2.51 -11.75 4.81
C PHE A 312 3.46 -12.94 4.88
N ASN A 313 4.71 -12.76 4.44
CA ASN A 313 5.79 -13.73 4.59
C ASN A 313 6.91 -13.12 5.45
N PHE A 314 7.49 -13.94 6.33
CA PHE A 314 8.51 -13.50 7.28
C PHE A 314 9.44 -14.64 7.69
N ALA A 315 10.70 -14.31 8.03
CA ALA A 315 11.64 -15.18 8.73
C ALA A 315 11.84 -16.58 8.10
N SER A 316 11.95 -16.66 6.77
CA SER A 316 12.14 -17.90 6.00
C SER A 316 10.96 -18.87 6.01
N GLN A 317 9.85 -18.53 6.69
CA GLN A 317 8.75 -19.47 6.94
C GLN A 317 7.91 -19.77 5.69
N ALA A 318 7.85 -18.82 4.74
CA ALA A 318 6.98 -18.86 3.56
C ALA A 318 5.54 -19.27 3.93
N THR A 319 4.94 -18.56 4.89
CA THR A 319 3.58 -18.82 5.39
C THR A 319 2.50 -18.54 4.35
N ASN A 320 2.76 -17.63 3.40
CA ASN A 320 1.88 -17.30 2.28
C ASN A 320 2.64 -17.37 0.94
N PRO A 321 3.00 -18.57 0.43
CA PRO A 321 3.65 -18.71 -0.87
C PRO A 321 2.80 -18.10 -1.99
N PHE A 322 3.42 -17.59 -3.05
CA PHE A 322 2.73 -16.79 -4.07
C PHE A 322 1.55 -17.53 -4.74
N LEU A 323 1.68 -18.84 -4.97
CA LEU A 323 0.59 -19.63 -5.55
C LEU A 323 -0.55 -19.93 -4.56
N ALA A 324 -0.29 -19.96 -3.25
CA ALA A 324 -1.34 -20.03 -2.24
C ALA A 324 -2.10 -18.69 -2.14
N THR A 325 -1.37 -17.57 -2.24
CA THR A 325 -1.98 -16.23 -2.36
C THR A 325 -2.88 -16.13 -3.59
N LEU A 326 -2.54 -16.79 -4.71
CA LEU A 326 -3.40 -16.78 -5.90
C LEU A 326 -4.76 -17.42 -5.61
N ASP A 327 -4.80 -18.49 -4.83
CA ASP A 327 -6.06 -19.09 -4.41
C ASP A 327 -6.82 -18.17 -3.44
N ASN A 328 -6.17 -17.54 -2.46
CA ASN A 328 -6.86 -16.53 -1.64
C ASN A 328 -7.43 -15.36 -2.47
N VAL A 329 -6.72 -14.88 -3.50
CA VAL A 329 -7.24 -13.87 -4.44
C VAL A 329 -8.52 -14.34 -5.15
N LYS A 330 -8.58 -15.61 -5.57
CA LYS A 330 -9.79 -16.20 -6.16
C LYS A 330 -10.90 -16.33 -5.13
N ARG A 331 -10.58 -16.76 -3.91
CA ARG A 331 -11.52 -16.89 -2.78
C ARG A 331 -12.20 -15.56 -2.48
N ILE A 332 -11.41 -14.49 -2.38
CA ILE A 332 -11.93 -13.12 -2.19
C ILE A 332 -12.79 -12.70 -3.39
N SER A 333 -12.36 -12.97 -4.61
CA SER A 333 -13.15 -12.64 -5.80
C SER A 333 -14.48 -13.40 -5.83
N LEU A 334 -14.54 -14.66 -5.41
CA LEU A 334 -15.78 -15.41 -5.30
C LEU A 334 -16.67 -14.83 -4.20
N ALA A 335 -16.11 -14.60 -3.01
CA ALA A 335 -16.80 -14.03 -1.85
C ALA A 335 -17.40 -12.64 -2.09
N THR A 336 -16.80 -11.87 -2.99
CA THR A 336 -17.22 -10.49 -3.26
C THR A 336 -17.89 -10.32 -4.60
N ASP A 337 -18.12 -11.41 -5.35
CA ASP A 337 -18.59 -11.35 -6.73
C ASP A 337 -17.66 -10.53 -7.65
N GLY A 338 -16.37 -10.46 -7.34
CA GLY A 338 -15.35 -9.78 -8.14
C GLY A 338 -15.24 -8.28 -7.87
N LEU A 339 -15.44 -7.82 -6.62
CA LEU A 339 -14.98 -6.49 -6.23
C LEU A 339 -13.46 -6.39 -6.42
N ARG A 340 -12.95 -5.21 -6.80
CA ARG A 340 -11.51 -5.07 -7.07
C ARG A 340 -10.74 -5.10 -5.76
N GLN A 341 -9.66 -5.86 -5.76
CA GLN A 341 -8.77 -6.06 -4.62
C GLN A 341 -7.55 -5.15 -4.75
N TYR A 342 -6.93 -4.85 -3.60
CA TYR A 342 -5.59 -4.30 -3.51
C TYR A 342 -4.75 -5.26 -2.67
N THR A 343 -3.96 -6.10 -3.34
CA THR A 343 -3.15 -7.14 -2.70
C THR A 343 -1.73 -6.62 -2.50
N LEU A 344 -1.35 -6.33 -1.25
CA LEU A 344 -0.02 -5.85 -0.89
C LEU A 344 0.85 -7.01 -0.41
N LEU A 345 1.77 -7.45 -1.26
CA LEU A 345 2.72 -8.53 -0.98
C LEU A 345 3.83 -8.03 -0.05
N LYS A 346 3.67 -8.30 1.25
CA LYS A 346 4.65 -7.94 2.29
C LYS A 346 5.54 -9.14 2.57
N GLY A 347 6.83 -8.98 2.25
CA GLY A 347 7.83 -10.06 2.29
C GLY A 347 8.01 -10.82 0.97
N TYR A 348 7.89 -10.12 -0.15
CA TYR A 348 8.14 -10.70 -1.49
C TYR A 348 9.63 -10.88 -1.81
N GLN A 349 10.53 -10.29 -1.01
CA GLN A 349 11.99 -10.32 -1.19
C GLN A 349 12.64 -11.27 -0.19
N SER A 350 13.75 -11.91 -0.59
CA SER A 350 14.63 -12.70 0.28
C SER A 350 13.85 -13.59 1.27
N GLU A 351 14.18 -13.56 2.55
CA GLU A 351 13.57 -14.40 3.58
C GLU A 351 12.17 -13.92 4.06
N GLY A 352 11.65 -12.83 3.49
CA GLY A 352 10.37 -12.26 3.86
C GLY A 352 10.45 -10.75 4.13
N HIS A 353 9.49 -10.25 4.91
CA HIS A 353 9.46 -8.84 5.30
C HIS A 353 10.70 -8.51 6.12
N ASP A 354 11.29 -7.34 5.86
CA ASP A 354 12.39 -6.78 6.65
C ASP A 354 13.63 -7.70 6.70
N SER A 355 13.97 -8.32 5.56
CA SER A 355 15.16 -9.17 5.41
C SER A 355 16.25 -8.53 4.53
N ALA A 356 15.93 -8.06 3.31
CA ALA A 356 16.95 -7.63 2.34
C ALA A 356 16.64 -6.30 1.62
N HIS A 357 16.05 -5.34 2.33
CA HIS A 357 15.91 -3.99 1.79
C HIS A 357 17.29 -3.36 1.47
N PRO A 358 17.46 -2.60 0.37
CA PRO A 358 16.50 -2.22 -0.67
C PRO A 358 16.65 -3.01 -1.99
N ASP A 359 16.86 -4.34 -1.93
CA ASP A 359 16.99 -5.18 -3.15
C ASP A 359 15.63 -5.37 -3.83
N TYR A 360 15.08 -4.33 -4.46
CA TYR A 360 13.75 -4.36 -5.10
C TYR A 360 13.63 -5.41 -6.22
N ALA A 361 14.75 -5.85 -6.77
CA ALA A 361 14.82 -6.82 -7.85
C ALA A 361 16.04 -7.73 -7.65
N GLY A 362 15.99 -8.94 -8.24
CA GLY A 362 17.09 -9.89 -8.19
C GLY A 362 17.35 -10.56 -6.83
N ASN A 363 16.49 -10.34 -5.83
CA ASN A 363 16.54 -11.01 -4.52
C ASN A 363 15.11 -11.33 -4.04
N TYR A 364 14.41 -12.17 -4.80
CA TYR A 364 13.02 -12.54 -4.53
C TYR A 364 12.93 -13.61 -3.44
N ASN A 365 11.75 -13.77 -2.85
CA ASN A 365 11.52 -14.81 -1.87
C ASN A 365 11.43 -16.19 -2.55
N GLU A 366 12.57 -16.85 -2.70
CA GLU A 366 12.70 -18.17 -3.33
C GLU A 366 11.89 -19.22 -2.57
N ARG A 367 11.82 -19.14 -1.24
CA ARG A 367 11.03 -20.05 -0.40
C ARG A 367 9.53 -19.90 -0.64
N ALA A 368 9.06 -18.72 -1.03
CA ALA A 368 7.67 -18.46 -1.44
C ALA A 368 7.38 -18.77 -2.93
N GLY A 369 8.40 -19.14 -3.72
CA GLY A 369 8.29 -19.51 -5.13
C GLY A 369 9.09 -18.63 -6.11
N GLY A 370 9.85 -17.65 -5.61
CA GLY A 370 10.70 -16.79 -6.42
C GLY A 370 9.95 -15.91 -7.42
N ILE A 371 10.67 -15.38 -8.41
CA ILE A 371 10.10 -14.48 -9.43
C ILE A 371 9.09 -15.16 -10.35
N GLU A 372 9.26 -16.46 -10.62
CA GLU A 372 8.37 -17.20 -11.52
C GLU A 372 6.96 -17.30 -10.95
N ASP A 373 6.81 -17.72 -9.70
CA ASP A 373 5.52 -17.83 -9.04
C ASP A 373 4.93 -16.45 -8.69
N LEU A 374 5.77 -15.47 -8.36
CA LEU A 374 5.32 -14.08 -8.22
C LEU A 374 4.68 -13.58 -9.52
N ASN A 375 5.35 -13.79 -10.65
CA ASN A 375 4.84 -13.42 -11.97
C ASN A 375 3.60 -14.23 -12.36
N HIS A 376 3.50 -15.49 -11.95
CA HIS A 376 2.30 -16.30 -12.14
C HIS A 376 1.11 -15.75 -11.34
N LEU A 377 1.33 -15.46 -10.05
CA LEU A 377 0.34 -14.87 -9.16
C LEU A 377 -0.23 -13.59 -9.75
N VAL A 378 0.61 -12.61 -10.11
CA VAL A 378 0.09 -11.31 -10.54
C VAL A 378 -0.63 -11.40 -11.90
N ARG A 379 -0.11 -12.20 -12.83
CA ARG A 379 -0.67 -12.39 -14.18
C ARG A 379 -2.04 -13.07 -14.14
N GLU A 380 -2.18 -14.11 -13.33
CA GLU A 380 -3.44 -14.84 -13.18
C GLU A 380 -4.40 -14.14 -12.23
N GLY A 381 -3.90 -13.57 -11.14
CA GLY A 381 -4.68 -12.85 -10.13
C GLY A 381 -5.37 -11.60 -10.68
N LYS A 382 -4.73 -10.89 -11.63
CA LYS A 382 -5.36 -9.80 -12.39
C LYS A 382 -6.69 -10.22 -13.02
N LYS A 383 -6.82 -11.46 -13.49
CA LYS A 383 -8.05 -11.99 -14.11
C LYS A 383 -9.18 -12.17 -13.08
N TRP A 384 -8.87 -12.07 -11.80
CA TRP A 384 -9.79 -12.10 -10.66
C TRP A 384 -9.95 -10.71 -10.02
N ASN A 385 -9.66 -9.66 -10.81
CA ASN A 385 -9.82 -8.25 -10.44
C ASN A 385 -8.97 -7.85 -9.23
N SER A 386 -7.70 -8.32 -9.15
CA SER A 386 -6.75 -7.86 -8.15
C SER A 386 -5.69 -6.92 -8.75
N ASP A 387 -5.49 -5.78 -8.08
CA ASP A 387 -4.32 -4.92 -8.28
C ASP A 387 -3.23 -5.36 -7.29
N PHE A 388 -2.01 -5.56 -7.78
CA PHE A 388 -0.89 -6.01 -6.94
C PHE A 388 0.08 -4.87 -6.62
N ALA A 389 0.50 -4.84 -5.36
CA ALA A 389 1.57 -4.01 -4.85
C ALA A 389 2.63 -4.87 -4.14
N VAL A 390 3.87 -4.39 -4.13
CA VAL A 390 4.93 -4.94 -3.27
C VAL A 390 5.32 -3.93 -2.20
N HIS A 391 5.59 -4.42 -1.00
CA HIS A 391 6.18 -3.64 0.08
C HIS A 391 7.68 -3.44 -0.16
N VAL A 392 8.14 -2.20 -0.13
CA VAL A 392 9.55 -1.83 -0.30
C VAL A 392 9.96 -0.80 0.75
N ASN A 393 11.24 -0.77 1.10
CA ASN A 393 11.80 0.20 2.02
C ASN A 393 12.91 1.01 1.31
N ALA A 394 12.87 2.33 1.46
CA ALA A 394 13.87 3.25 0.92
C ALA A 394 14.53 4.07 2.04
N THR A 395 14.41 3.63 3.29
CA THR A 395 14.83 4.34 4.49
C THR A 395 15.96 3.62 5.19
N GLU A 396 15.93 2.28 5.21
CA GLU A 396 16.94 1.46 5.86
C GLU A 396 17.33 0.25 5.01
N SER A 397 18.51 -0.31 5.30
CA SER A 397 19.05 -1.49 4.62
C SER A 397 19.73 -2.42 5.61
N TYR A 398 19.64 -3.73 5.35
CA TYR A 398 20.27 -4.78 6.15
C TYR A 398 21.59 -5.22 5.52
N PRO A 399 22.61 -5.62 6.31
CA PRO A 399 23.89 -6.12 5.81
C PRO A 399 23.80 -7.22 4.75
N VAL A 400 22.75 -8.05 4.81
CA VAL A 400 22.52 -9.15 3.87
C VAL A 400 22.11 -8.70 2.45
N ALA A 401 21.56 -7.49 2.29
CA ALA A 401 21.12 -7.00 0.99
C ALA A 401 22.29 -6.83 0.02
N HIS A 402 22.12 -7.24 -1.24
CA HIS A 402 23.13 -7.11 -2.30
C HIS A 402 23.49 -5.64 -2.56
N ALA A 403 22.55 -4.71 -2.39
CA ALA A 403 22.80 -3.27 -2.51
C ALA A 403 23.54 -2.67 -1.30
N PHE A 404 23.66 -3.40 -0.19
CA PHE A 404 24.26 -2.89 1.04
C PHE A 404 25.73 -2.50 0.83
N SER A 405 26.08 -1.29 1.25
CA SER A 405 27.46 -0.81 1.25
C SER A 405 27.59 0.37 2.20
N GLU A 406 28.80 0.65 2.69
CA GLU A 406 29.07 1.85 3.50
C GLU A 406 28.90 3.16 2.70
N THR A 407 28.71 3.09 1.38
CA THR A 407 28.37 4.24 0.56
C THR A 407 26.85 4.42 0.43
N LEU A 408 26.05 3.36 0.64
CA LEU A 408 24.59 3.44 0.64
C LEU A 408 24.06 3.85 2.02
N VAL A 409 24.68 3.34 3.09
CA VAL A 409 24.19 3.53 4.46
C VAL A 409 25.16 4.34 5.33
N ASP A 410 24.60 5.01 6.34
CA ASP A 410 25.36 5.47 7.50
C ASP A 410 25.42 4.33 8.53
N LYS A 411 26.60 3.68 8.61
CA LYS A 411 26.83 2.56 9.54
C LYS A 411 26.83 2.94 11.02
N ALA A 412 26.89 4.24 11.35
CA ALA A 412 26.77 4.74 12.72
C ALA A 412 25.31 5.05 13.11
N ASN A 413 24.38 4.97 12.16
CA ASN A 413 22.97 5.28 12.36
C ASN A 413 22.12 4.01 12.23
N GLU A 414 22.15 3.21 13.29
CA GLU A 414 21.29 2.04 13.48
C GLU A 414 19.82 2.43 13.37
N GLN A 415 19.04 1.61 12.67
CA GLN A 415 17.59 1.75 12.52
C GLN A 415 16.89 0.56 13.17
N TRP A 416 15.91 -0.07 12.50
CA TRP A 416 15.15 -1.18 13.05
C TRP A 416 16.02 -2.41 13.37
N ASP A 417 15.77 -3.01 14.53
CA ASP A 417 16.42 -4.25 14.99
C ASP A 417 15.37 -5.35 15.19
N TRP A 418 15.37 -6.35 14.30
CA TRP A 418 14.51 -7.52 14.43
C TRP A 418 15.20 -8.85 14.08
N LEU A 419 15.20 -9.25 12.80
CA LEU A 419 15.95 -10.41 12.30
C LEU A 419 17.46 -10.08 12.28
N ASP A 420 17.76 -8.88 11.82
CA ASP A 420 19.07 -8.28 11.74
C ASP A 420 18.97 -6.78 12.10
N GLN A 421 20.11 -6.17 12.43
CA GLN A 421 20.22 -4.73 12.59
C GLN A 421 20.25 -4.06 11.21
N SER A 422 19.32 -3.15 10.93
CA SER A 422 19.38 -2.28 9.74
C SER A 422 20.13 -0.98 10.02
N TYR A 423 20.57 -0.32 8.94
CA TYR A 423 21.25 0.96 8.97
C TYR A 423 20.57 1.96 8.02
N ARG A 424 20.64 3.25 8.38
CA ARG A 424 19.97 4.32 7.65
C ARG A 424 20.56 4.48 6.24
N ILE A 425 19.72 4.45 5.21
CA ILE A 425 20.10 4.79 3.83
C ILE A 425 20.30 6.30 3.71
N ASP A 426 21.41 6.72 3.07
CA ASP A 426 21.57 8.09 2.57
C ASP A 426 20.71 8.28 1.30
N GLN A 427 19.44 8.58 1.53
CA GLN A 427 18.43 8.71 0.47
C GLN A 427 18.76 9.82 -0.52
N ARG A 428 19.41 10.91 -0.07
CA ARG A 428 19.76 12.01 -0.95
C ARG A 428 20.83 11.57 -1.92
N ARG A 429 21.91 10.97 -1.43
CA ARG A 429 22.97 10.41 -2.29
C ARG A 429 22.38 9.36 -3.24
N ASP A 430 21.52 8.47 -2.74
CA ASP A 430 20.91 7.39 -3.53
C ASP A 430 20.04 7.95 -4.69
N LEU A 431 19.31 9.05 -4.46
CA LEU A 431 18.57 9.79 -5.49
C LEU A 431 19.50 10.52 -6.48
N VAL A 432 20.53 11.23 -6.01
CA VAL A 432 21.47 12.00 -6.87
C VAL A 432 22.26 11.06 -7.78
N SER A 433 22.71 9.90 -7.26
CA SER A 433 23.42 8.89 -8.05
C SER A 433 22.51 8.12 -9.02
N GLY A 434 21.19 8.19 -8.81
CA GLY A 434 20.18 7.46 -9.58
C GLY A 434 20.15 5.96 -9.30
N ASP A 435 20.79 5.50 -8.23
CA ASP A 435 20.83 4.07 -7.85
C ASP A 435 19.43 3.57 -7.51
N ILE A 436 18.68 4.29 -6.67
CA ILE A 436 17.29 3.96 -6.32
C ILE A 436 16.38 3.87 -7.56
N ALA A 437 16.54 4.79 -8.51
CA ALA A 437 15.79 4.79 -9.77
C ALA A 437 16.07 3.53 -10.57
N ARG A 438 17.35 3.11 -10.66
CA ARG A 438 17.77 1.89 -11.34
C ARG A 438 17.22 0.63 -10.67
N ARG A 439 17.20 0.56 -9.33
CA ARG A 439 16.63 -0.58 -8.59
C ARG A 439 15.13 -0.73 -8.85
N PHE A 440 14.36 0.37 -8.84
CA PHE A 440 12.93 0.32 -9.20
C PHE A 440 12.69 -0.03 -10.68
N ALA A 441 13.53 0.48 -11.58
CA ALA A 441 13.44 0.15 -12.99
C ALA A 441 13.80 -1.33 -13.24
N ALA A 442 14.70 -1.92 -12.44
CA ALA A 442 14.99 -3.36 -12.49
C ALA A 442 13.77 -4.18 -12.08
N LEU A 443 13.10 -3.84 -10.98
CA LEU A 443 11.86 -4.52 -10.57
C LEU A 443 10.81 -4.48 -11.68
N ARG A 444 10.63 -3.32 -12.34
CA ARG A 444 9.68 -3.18 -13.44
C ARG A 444 10.02 -4.05 -14.66
N ARG A 445 11.31 -4.36 -14.88
CA ARG A 445 11.76 -5.24 -15.98
C ARG A 445 11.55 -6.71 -15.65
N ASP A 446 11.82 -7.10 -14.40
CA ASP A 446 11.78 -8.49 -13.97
C ASP A 446 10.34 -8.97 -13.70
N ALA A 447 9.49 -8.09 -13.16
CA ALA A 447 8.12 -8.39 -12.82
C ALA A 447 7.16 -8.28 -14.01
N ASP A 448 6.09 -9.07 -14.00
CA ASP A 448 4.99 -8.95 -14.95
C ASP A 448 4.33 -7.57 -14.82
N PRO A 449 3.94 -6.91 -15.93
CA PRO A 449 3.34 -5.57 -15.91
C PRO A 449 2.06 -5.43 -15.06
N ALA A 450 1.41 -6.53 -14.67
CA ALA A 450 0.30 -6.52 -13.72
C ALA A 450 0.73 -6.13 -12.29
N LEU A 451 2.01 -6.25 -11.94
CA LEU A 451 2.56 -5.63 -10.75
C LEU A 451 2.70 -4.12 -10.98
N GLY A 452 1.66 -3.38 -10.62
CA GLY A 452 1.50 -1.98 -10.97
C GLY A 452 1.85 -0.99 -9.86
N ALA A 453 1.88 -1.43 -8.61
CA ALA A 453 1.92 -0.55 -7.44
C ALA A 453 3.10 -0.84 -6.50
N LEU A 454 3.51 0.19 -5.76
CA LEU A 454 4.52 0.13 -4.71
C LEU A 454 3.91 0.63 -3.40
N TYR A 455 4.24 -0.05 -2.32
CA TYR A 455 4.03 0.42 -0.95
C TYR A 455 5.37 0.81 -0.35
N ILE A 456 5.57 2.11 -0.16
CA ILE A 456 6.80 2.64 0.40
C ILE A 456 6.67 2.73 1.93
N ASP A 457 7.39 1.86 2.62
CA ASP A 457 7.39 1.77 4.08
C ASP A 457 8.36 2.76 4.72
N VAL A 458 8.05 3.20 5.95
CA VAL A 458 8.89 4.05 6.84
C VAL A 458 9.46 5.34 6.25
N PHE A 459 9.05 5.72 5.04
CA PHE A 459 9.55 6.91 4.36
C PHE A 459 8.98 8.19 4.99
N ARG A 460 9.81 8.82 5.83
CA ARG A 460 9.48 10.03 6.61
C ARG A 460 9.97 11.33 5.96
N GLU A 461 10.75 11.22 4.90
CA GLU A 461 11.37 12.37 4.27
C GLU A 461 10.34 13.29 3.60
N SER A 462 10.67 14.57 3.63
CA SER A 462 9.94 15.65 2.96
C SER A 462 10.90 16.45 2.08
N GLY A 463 10.44 17.56 1.49
CA GLY A 463 11.27 18.37 0.61
C GLY A 463 11.61 17.66 -0.69
N TRP A 464 12.78 18.03 -1.23
CA TRP A 464 13.28 17.50 -2.50
C TRP A 464 13.42 15.98 -2.50
N THR A 465 13.86 15.37 -1.38
CA THR A 465 14.01 13.91 -1.29
C THR A 465 12.69 13.19 -1.59
N SER A 466 11.59 13.67 -1.00
CA SER A 466 10.25 13.12 -1.22
C SER A 466 9.72 13.41 -2.62
N ASP A 467 9.86 14.65 -3.10
CA ASP A 467 9.34 15.05 -4.42
C ASP A 467 10.10 14.38 -5.59
N ARG A 468 11.43 14.26 -5.47
CA ARG A 468 12.26 13.59 -6.46
C ARG A 468 11.89 12.11 -6.54
N LEU A 469 11.79 11.41 -5.40
CA LEU A 469 11.43 9.99 -5.39
C LEU A 469 10.06 9.76 -6.03
N GLN A 470 9.01 10.46 -5.57
CA GLN A 470 7.67 10.24 -6.11
C GLN A 470 7.56 10.57 -7.61
N ARG A 471 8.35 11.53 -8.10
CA ARG A 471 8.40 11.87 -9.52
C ARG A 471 9.09 10.79 -10.34
N GLU A 472 10.19 10.24 -9.83
CA GLU A 472 10.89 9.12 -10.46
C GLU A 472 9.98 7.89 -10.55
N LEU A 473 9.32 7.52 -9.45
CA LEU A 473 8.35 6.41 -9.44
C LEU A 473 7.21 6.63 -10.45
N ARG A 474 6.67 7.85 -10.49
CA ARG A 474 5.61 8.22 -11.44
C ARG A 474 6.10 8.17 -12.90
N ALA A 475 7.33 8.60 -13.18
CA ALA A 475 7.91 8.54 -14.52
C ALA A 475 8.08 7.10 -15.02
N GLN A 476 8.33 6.16 -14.11
CA GLN A 476 8.38 4.72 -14.41
C GLN A 476 6.98 4.07 -14.48
N GLY A 477 5.92 4.82 -14.18
CA GLY A 477 4.53 4.35 -14.25
C GLY A 477 4.07 3.54 -13.03
N TRP A 478 4.76 3.70 -11.88
CA TRP A 478 4.33 3.08 -10.63
C TRP A 478 3.15 3.83 -10.01
N LEU A 479 2.14 3.08 -9.57
CA LEU A 479 1.18 3.57 -8.59
C LEU A 479 1.86 3.59 -7.22
N VAL A 480 1.68 4.66 -6.45
CA VAL A 480 2.36 4.84 -5.16
C VAL A 480 1.36 4.75 -4.03
N THR A 481 1.73 4.03 -2.99
CA THR A 481 1.05 3.97 -1.70
C THR A 481 2.10 4.10 -0.59
N SER A 482 1.70 4.48 0.61
CA SER A 482 2.63 4.83 1.70
C SER A 482 2.23 4.21 3.02
N GLU A 483 3.16 4.12 3.95
CA GLU A 483 2.82 3.76 5.34
C GLU A 483 1.95 4.85 5.99
N TRP A 484 2.45 6.09 5.97
CA TRP A 484 1.87 7.22 6.68
C TRP A 484 0.92 8.04 5.81
N GLY A 485 -0.10 8.64 6.43
CA GLY A 485 -1.06 9.52 5.74
C GLY A 485 -0.43 10.78 5.11
N HIS A 486 0.72 11.24 5.64
CA HIS A 486 1.46 12.38 5.09
C HIS A 486 2.46 11.98 3.99
N GLY A 487 2.79 10.70 3.87
CA GLY A 487 3.87 10.22 3.01
C GLY A 487 3.56 10.41 1.53
N LEU A 488 4.53 10.93 0.77
CA LEU A 488 4.49 11.03 -0.70
C LEU A 488 3.18 11.67 -1.20
N GLU A 489 2.73 12.73 -0.52
CA GLU A 489 1.36 13.25 -0.62
C GLU A 489 0.89 13.43 -2.06
N ARG A 490 1.71 13.95 -2.99
CA ARG A 490 1.26 14.23 -4.35
C ARG A 490 0.97 12.97 -5.18
N SER A 491 1.51 11.82 -4.79
CA SER A 491 1.40 10.56 -5.55
C SER A 491 0.73 9.41 -4.79
N SER A 492 0.66 9.46 -3.45
CA SER A 492 0.08 8.38 -2.66
C SER A 492 -1.43 8.25 -2.88
N LEU A 493 -1.87 7.05 -3.27
CA LEU A 493 -3.28 6.66 -3.43
C LEU A 493 -3.89 6.11 -2.15
N TRP A 494 -3.09 5.51 -1.29
CA TRP A 494 -3.53 4.77 -0.12
C TRP A 494 -2.44 4.84 0.94
N SER A 495 -2.84 5.01 2.20
CA SER A 495 -1.90 4.95 3.32
C SER A 495 -2.30 3.92 4.37
N HIS A 496 -1.36 3.10 4.81
CA HIS A 496 -1.62 2.00 5.74
C HIS A 496 -2.25 2.47 7.05
N TRP A 497 -1.63 3.43 7.73
CA TRP A 497 -2.09 3.93 9.02
C TRP A 497 -3.43 4.68 8.96
N ALA A 498 -3.86 5.10 7.76
CA ALA A 498 -5.22 5.62 7.59
C ALA A 498 -6.24 4.49 7.52
N ASN A 499 -5.92 3.34 6.91
CA ASN A 499 -6.88 2.28 6.60
C ASN A 499 -6.90 1.14 7.62
N GLU A 500 -5.84 0.97 8.41
CA GLU A 500 -5.78 0.06 9.55
C GLU A 500 -5.92 0.86 10.86
N THR A 501 -7.15 1.14 11.25
CA THR A 501 -7.48 2.09 12.35
C THR A 501 -7.23 1.54 13.76
N ASP A 502 -6.77 0.30 13.88
CA ASP A 502 -6.23 -0.28 15.11
C ASP A 502 -4.70 -0.14 15.19
N TYR A 503 -4.05 0.26 14.09
CA TYR A 503 -2.60 0.48 14.03
C TYR A 503 -2.21 1.90 14.45
N GLY A 504 -1.40 2.03 15.51
CA GLY A 504 -0.93 3.33 15.99
C GLY A 504 -1.93 4.16 16.79
N GLY A 505 -1.45 5.28 17.35
CA GLY A 505 -2.26 6.21 18.12
C GLY A 505 -3.15 7.11 17.26
N ASP A 506 -4.16 7.73 17.88
CA ASP A 506 -5.04 8.69 17.20
C ASP A 506 -4.32 9.99 16.75
N THR A 507 -3.08 10.19 17.18
CA THR A 507 -2.19 11.30 16.81
C THR A 507 -1.50 11.11 15.45
N SER A 508 -1.58 9.92 14.84
CA SER A 508 -0.74 9.50 13.71
C SER A 508 -1.52 8.78 12.59
N ARG A 509 -2.77 9.19 12.35
CA ARG A 509 -3.71 8.44 11.48
C ARG A 509 -3.62 8.94 10.03
N GLY A 510 -4.76 9.08 9.35
CA GLY A 510 -4.84 9.74 8.06
C GLY A 510 -4.95 11.27 8.16
N ILE A 511 -4.93 11.94 7.01
CA ILE A 511 -5.08 13.39 6.87
C ILE A 511 -6.46 13.84 7.37
N ASN A 512 -6.45 14.73 8.35
CA ASN A 512 -7.63 15.34 8.94
C ASN A 512 -7.80 16.80 8.46
N SER A 513 -8.40 16.96 7.29
CA SER A 513 -8.70 18.24 6.65
C SER A 513 -9.93 18.11 5.77
N ARG A 514 -10.90 19.01 5.95
CA ARG A 514 -12.08 19.13 5.09
C ARG A 514 -11.68 19.66 3.72
N LEU A 515 -10.79 20.64 3.62
CA LEU A 515 -10.33 21.15 2.32
C LEU A 515 -9.66 20.05 1.49
N ILE A 516 -8.68 19.34 2.07
CA ILE A 516 -7.93 18.30 1.35
C ILE A 516 -8.85 17.13 0.98
N ARG A 517 -9.70 16.67 1.91
CA ARG A 517 -10.66 15.60 1.63
C ARG A 517 -11.73 16.04 0.63
N PHE A 518 -12.20 17.28 0.67
CA PHE A 518 -13.15 17.81 -0.32
C PHE A 518 -12.57 17.69 -1.73
N VAL A 519 -11.34 18.13 -1.92
CA VAL A 519 -10.69 18.10 -3.23
C VAL A 519 -10.38 16.66 -3.66
N ARG A 520 -9.91 15.80 -2.76
CA ARG A 520 -9.25 14.53 -3.10
C ARG A 520 -9.94 13.24 -2.61
N ASN A 521 -11.13 13.29 -1.99
CA ASN A 521 -11.83 12.09 -1.50
C ASN A 521 -11.87 10.99 -2.55
N HIS A 522 -12.25 11.35 -3.78
CA HIS A 522 -12.38 10.45 -4.93
C HIS A 522 -11.06 9.85 -5.45
N GLN A 523 -9.92 10.38 -5.04
CA GLN A 523 -8.60 9.99 -5.57
C GLN A 523 -7.81 9.09 -4.61
N LYS A 524 -8.11 9.11 -3.30
CA LYS A 524 -7.21 8.58 -2.28
C LYS A 524 -7.95 7.99 -1.07
N ASP A 525 -7.33 6.99 -0.44
CA ASP A 525 -7.64 6.52 0.91
C ASP A 525 -6.49 6.87 1.87
N VAL A 526 -6.33 8.15 2.16
CA VAL A 526 -5.28 8.65 3.07
C VAL A 526 -5.85 9.47 4.24
N PHE A 527 -7.16 9.48 4.40
CA PHE A 527 -7.88 10.39 5.30
C PHE A 527 -8.11 9.77 6.66
N ALA A 528 -8.22 10.61 7.70
CA ALA A 528 -8.63 10.16 9.01
C ALA A 528 -10.09 9.66 8.99
N ASP A 529 -10.41 8.65 9.81
CA ASP A 529 -11.76 8.12 9.99
C ASP A 529 -12.65 9.02 10.90
N LYS A 530 -12.41 10.34 10.87
CA LYS A 530 -13.15 11.36 11.64
C LYS A 530 -14.00 12.26 10.71
N TRP A 531 -14.84 13.05 11.38
CA TRP A 531 -15.84 14.00 10.91
C TRP A 531 -15.61 14.63 9.53
N PRO A 532 -16.70 14.77 8.75
CA PRO A 532 -17.99 14.12 8.97
C PRO A 532 -17.93 12.64 8.61
N THR A 533 -18.57 11.86 9.48
CA THR A 533 -18.75 10.41 9.36
C THR A 533 -19.56 10.01 8.13
N LEU A 534 -20.26 10.97 7.50
CA LEU A 534 -21.10 10.77 6.32
C LEU A 534 -20.38 10.04 5.17
N LEU A 535 -19.11 10.39 4.90
CA LEU A 535 -18.34 9.75 3.81
C LEU A 535 -18.01 8.28 4.08
N GLY A 536 -18.17 7.82 5.32
CA GLY A 536 -17.63 6.54 5.75
C GLY A 536 -16.10 6.52 5.69
N HIS A 537 -15.54 5.33 5.87
CA HIS A 537 -14.10 5.12 5.81
C HIS A 537 -13.83 3.69 5.34
N ALA A 538 -13.06 3.53 4.27
CA ALA A 538 -12.63 2.20 3.84
C ALA A 538 -11.64 1.66 4.86
N ARG A 539 -11.80 0.39 5.25
CA ARG A 539 -10.90 -0.26 6.20
C ARG A 539 -10.18 -1.42 5.51
N MET A 540 -8.92 -1.57 5.87
CA MET A 540 -8.18 -2.77 5.52
C MET A 540 -8.69 -3.93 6.36
N GLY A 541 -9.08 -5.00 5.67
CA GLY A 541 -9.29 -6.28 6.30
C GLY A 541 -8.01 -7.11 6.15
N ASN A 542 -7.77 -8.03 7.09
CA ASN A 542 -6.69 -8.98 6.92
C ASN A 542 -7.00 -10.34 7.55
N PHE A 543 -6.52 -11.41 6.91
CA PHE A 543 -6.58 -12.79 7.42
C PHE A 543 -5.35 -13.62 6.98
N GLU A 544 -4.37 -12.99 6.32
CA GLU A 544 -3.21 -13.65 5.73
C GLU A 544 -1.92 -13.35 6.52
N GLY A 545 -2.05 -13.18 7.84
CA GLY A 545 -0.94 -13.24 8.80
C GLY A 545 -0.35 -11.90 9.23
N TRP A 546 -0.54 -10.81 8.49
CA TRP A 546 -0.03 -9.50 8.93
C TRP A 546 -0.60 -9.08 10.30
N VAL A 547 0.30 -8.70 11.22
CA VAL A 547 0.08 -8.47 12.67
C VAL A 547 -0.69 -9.60 13.38
N GLY A 548 -0.51 -10.84 12.92
CA GLY A 548 -1.20 -12.00 13.48
C GLY A 548 -2.70 -12.08 13.16
N LYS A 549 -3.20 -11.29 12.20
CA LYS A 549 -4.62 -11.35 11.81
C LYS A 549 -4.88 -12.51 10.86
N THR A 550 -5.71 -13.45 11.29
CA THR A 550 -6.00 -14.71 10.57
C THR A 550 -7.49 -15.02 10.43
N ASP A 551 -8.37 -14.19 10.99
CA ASP A 551 -9.83 -14.42 10.97
C ASP A 551 -10.48 -13.93 9.65
N TRP A 552 -10.89 -14.88 8.81
CA TRP A 552 -11.62 -14.62 7.58
C TRP A 552 -12.96 -13.90 7.82
N THR A 553 -13.63 -14.18 8.93
CA THR A 553 -14.97 -13.64 9.22
C THR A 553 -14.88 -12.14 9.49
N ALA A 554 -13.93 -11.72 10.33
CA ALA A 554 -13.66 -10.31 10.60
C ALA A 554 -13.26 -9.55 9.32
N PHE A 555 -12.37 -10.14 8.50
CA PHE A 555 -12.01 -9.62 7.18
C PHE A 555 -13.25 -9.41 6.30
N TYR A 556 -14.10 -10.44 6.18
CA TYR A 556 -15.25 -10.43 5.31
C TYR A 556 -16.30 -9.40 5.74
N GLU A 557 -16.56 -9.25 7.04
CA GLU A 557 -17.51 -8.27 7.58
C GLU A 557 -17.10 -6.82 7.27
N LEU A 558 -15.81 -6.49 7.38
CA LEU A 558 -15.31 -5.14 7.14
C LEU A 558 -15.56 -4.65 5.71
N ILE A 559 -15.52 -5.56 4.72
CA ILE A 559 -15.80 -5.23 3.31
C ILE A 559 -17.21 -4.64 3.18
N TRP A 560 -18.20 -5.27 3.80
CA TRP A 560 -19.61 -4.93 3.62
C TRP A 560 -20.09 -3.81 4.54
N THR A 561 -19.49 -3.69 5.72
CA THR A 561 -19.87 -2.69 6.73
C THR A 561 -19.13 -1.35 6.56
N ARG A 562 -17.89 -1.38 6.06
CA ARG A 562 -17.01 -0.19 5.99
C ARG A 562 -16.62 0.15 4.56
N SER A 563 -16.00 -0.79 3.85
CA SER A 563 -15.31 -0.48 2.59
C SER A 563 -16.27 -0.23 1.43
N LEU A 564 -17.22 -1.12 1.16
CA LEU A 564 -18.11 -0.98 0.00
C LEU A 564 -18.95 0.33 0.03
N PRO A 565 -19.59 0.73 1.15
CA PRO A 565 -20.32 2.00 1.19
C PRO A 565 -19.43 3.24 1.08
N ALA A 566 -18.22 3.22 1.65
CA ALA A 566 -17.28 4.33 1.52
C ALA A 566 -16.78 4.47 0.08
N LYS A 567 -16.46 3.36 -0.56
CA LYS A 567 -16.02 3.29 -1.96
C LYS A 567 -17.09 3.69 -2.95
N TYR A 568 -18.36 3.40 -2.64
CA TYR A 568 -19.48 3.89 -3.42
C TYR A 568 -19.52 5.43 -3.47
N LEU A 569 -19.31 6.11 -2.33
CA LEU A 569 -19.25 7.57 -2.26
C LEU A 569 -17.93 8.15 -2.82
N GLN A 570 -16.90 7.33 -2.96
CA GLN A 570 -15.62 7.74 -3.55
C GLN A 570 -15.69 7.87 -5.09
N ALA A 571 -16.75 7.37 -5.73
CA ALA A 571 -16.80 7.26 -7.19
C ALA A 571 -16.73 8.60 -7.93
N TYR A 572 -17.16 9.70 -7.32
CA TYR A 572 -17.17 11.03 -7.92
C TYR A 572 -16.59 12.09 -6.97
N PRO A 573 -16.05 13.20 -7.50
CA PRO A 573 -15.63 14.33 -6.68
C PRO A 573 -16.80 14.94 -5.91
N ILE A 574 -16.51 15.48 -4.72
CA ILE A 574 -17.51 16.18 -3.90
C ILE A 574 -17.90 17.50 -4.60
N ARG A 575 -19.20 17.76 -4.68
CA ARG A 575 -19.78 18.99 -5.25
C ARG A 575 -20.07 20.00 -4.16
N ARG A 576 -20.77 19.61 -3.10
CA ARG A 576 -21.06 20.46 -1.94
C ARG A 576 -20.89 19.66 -0.67
N TRP A 577 -20.41 20.32 0.37
CA TRP A 577 -20.22 19.75 1.68
C TRP A 577 -20.84 20.69 2.71
N SER A 578 -21.94 20.27 3.34
CA SER A 578 -22.58 20.97 4.46
C SER A 578 -22.46 20.14 5.75
N GLU A 579 -23.05 20.62 6.84
CA GLU A 579 -23.03 19.89 8.12
C GLU A 579 -23.73 18.52 8.02
N HIS A 580 -24.91 18.47 7.40
CA HIS A 580 -25.78 17.30 7.36
C HIS A 580 -25.95 16.66 5.98
N GLU A 581 -25.31 17.20 4.95
CA GLU A 581 -25.38 16.66 3.60
C GLU A 581 -24.09 16.90 2.82
N ILE A 582 -23.65 15.87 2.11
CA ILE A 582 -22.59 15.95 1.10
C ILE A 582 -23.17 15.49 -0.24
N THR A 583 -23.02 16.30 -1.27
CA THR A 583 -23.42 15.96 -2.64
C THR A 583 -22.20 15.76 -3.52
N PHE A 584 -22.34 14.95 -4.56
CA PHE A 584 -21.26 14.58 -5.46
C PHE A 584 -21.58 14.99 -6.90
N PHE A 585 -20.53 15.22 -7.68
CA PHE A 585 -20.66 15.33 -9.13
C PHE A 585 -21.09 13.98 -9.74
N GLY A 586 -21.45 14.01 -11.02
CA GLY A 586 -21.80 12.82 -11.80
C GLY A 586 -23.30 12.71 -12.11
N PRO A 587 -23.66 11.89 -13.10
CA PRO A 587 -25.03 11.81 -13.65
C PRO A 587 -26.05 11.23 -12.66
N GLY A 588 -25.58 10.54 -11.61
CA GLY A 588 -26.43 9.98 -10.57
C GLY A 588 -26.85 10.99 -9.50
N ALA A 589 -26.30 12.20 -9.47
CA ALA A 589 -26.55 13.20 -8.42
C ALA A 589 -26.53 12.57 -7.01
N THR A 590 -25.49 11.76 -6.74
CA THR A 590 -25.36 11.04 -5.48
C THR A 590 -25.25 12.04 -4.33
N SER A 591 -25.91 11.75 -3.20
CA SER A 591 -25.73 12.46 -1.95
C SER A 591 -25.73 11.52 -0.75
N VAL A 592 -25.09 11.94 0.33
CA VAL A 592 -25.18 11.29 1.65
C VAL A 592 -25.60 12.32 2.68
N SER A 593 -26.57 11.97 3.52
CA SER A 593 -27.13 12.88 4.53
C SER A 593 -27.47 12.14 5.82
N ASP A 594 -27.45 12.87 6.94
CA ASP A 594 -27.97 12.44 8.25
C ASP A 594 -28.97 13.45 8.84
N ALA A 595 -29.56 14.31 7.99
CA ALA A 595 -30.43 15.41 8.43
C ALA A 595 -31.67 14.95 9.23
N ASP A 596 -32.09 13.69 9.08
CA ASP A 596 -33.19 13.08 9.83
C ASP A 596 -32.71 12.19 11.00
N GLY A 597 -31.43 12.28 11.36
CA GLY A 597 -30.78 11.47 12.39
C GLY A 597 -30.29 10.11 11.90
N THR A 598 -30.53 9.73 10.64
CA THR A 598 -30.09 8.45 10.07
C THR A 598 -29.24 8.66 8.83
N ARG A 599 -28.05 8.05 8.77
CA ARG A 599 -27.20 8.11 7.58
C ARG A 599 -27.89 7.43 6.39
N ARG A 600 -28.16 8.20 5.33
CA ARG A 600 -28.80 7.77 4.10
C ARG A 600 -27.98 8.15 2.88
N ILE A 601 -27.85 7.24 1.90
CA ILE A 601 -27.28 7.54 0.59
C ILE A 601 -28.40 7.52 -0.45
N THR A 602 -28.49 8.60 -1.22
CA THR A 602 -29.40 8.73 -2.36
C THR A 602 -28.59 8.73 -3.65
N THR A 603 -29.05 8.02 -4.68
CA THR A 603 -28.48 8.07 -6.04
C THR A 603 -29.58 7.91 -7.06
N ASP A 604 -29.58 8.76 -8.09
CA ASP A 604 -30.59 8.80 -9.16
C ASP A 604 -32.01 8.93 -8.55
N ALA A 605 -32.14 9.83 -7.58
CA ALA A 605 -33.36 10.08 -6.78
C ALA A 605 -33.93 8.83 -6.08
N ARG A 606 -33.08 7.85 -5.72
CA ARG A 606 -33.45 6.63 -4.99
C ARG A 606 -32.60 6.48 -3.76
N VAL A 607 -33.21 6.08 -2.66
CA VAL A 607 -32.48 5.62 -1.47
C VAL A 607 -31.81 4.30 -1.80
N VAL A 608 -30.49 4.24 -1.65
CA VAL A 608 -29.67 3.03 -1.93
C VAL A 608 -28.98 2.50 -0.67
N TYR A 609 -28.91 3.31 0.39
CA TYR A 609 -28.40 2.94 1.72
C TYR A 609 -29.24 3.66 2.76
N ASP A 610 -29.65 2.96 3.82
CA ASP A 610 -30.45 3.51 4.92
C ASP A 610 -30.05 2.82 6.24
N GLY A 611 -29.41 3.57 7.15
CA GLY A 611 -29.11 3.08 8.51
C GLY A 611 -28.22 1.84 8.60
N GLY A 612 -27.46 1.49 7.56
CA GLY A 612 -26.62 0.29 7.50
C GLY A 612 -27.13 -0.78 6.55
N ALA A 613 -28.44 -0.82 6.28
CA ALA A 613 -29.01 -1.67 5.24
C ALA A 613 -28.88 -0.99 3.88
N TYR A 614 -28.63 -1.75 2.81
CA TYR A 614 -28.47 -1.15 1.48
C TYR A 614 -28.82 -2.09 0.32
N LEU A 615 -29.11 -1.48 -0.83
CA LEU A 615 -29.08 -2.09 -2.16
C LEU A 615 -28.26 -1.18 -3.09
N LEU A 616 -26.93 -1.33 -3.05
CA LEU A 616 -26.00 -0.44 -3.77
C LEU A 616 -25.84 -0.87 -5.23
N PRO A 617 -26.08 0.01 -6.21
CA PRO A 617 -25.84 -0.30 -7.62
C PRO A 617 -24.35 -0.31 -7.97
N TRP A 618 -23.82 -1.43 -8.45
CA TRP A 618 -22.39 -1.56 -8.76
C TRP A 618 -22.16 -1.83 -10.25
N GLU A 619 -21.37 -1.01 -10.96
CA GLU A 619 -20.51 0.08 -10.48
C GLU A 619 -21.27 1.41 -10.19
N PRO A 620 -20.91 2.18 -9.14
CA PRO A 620 -21.51 3.49 -8.82
C PRO A 620 -21.48 4.50 -9.97
N ARG A 621 -20.45 4.50 -10.83
CA ARG A 621 -20.43 5.41 -11.99
C ARG A 621 -21.48 5.06 -13.05
N ARG A 622 -21.99 3.83 -13.02
CA ARG A 622 -23.08 3.31 -13.86
C ARG A 622 -24.36 3.08 -13.05
N ALA A 623 -24.56 3.79 -11.94
CA ALA A 623 -25.64 3.51 -10.99
C ALA A 623 -27.08 3.54 -11.56
N ALA A 624 -27.29 4.19 -12.71
CA ALA A 624 -28.57 4.20 -13.41
C ALA A 624 -28.86 2.92 -14.21
N ASP A 625 -27.81 2.24 -14.66
CA ASP A 625 -27.85 0.97 -15.39
C ASP A 625 -26.66 0.07 -14.99
N PRO A 626 -26.60 -0.37 -13.71
CA PRO A 626 -25.49 -1.15 -13.22
C PRO A 626 -25.60 -2.61 -13.70
N ALA A 627 -24.47 -3.32 -13.72
CA ALA A 627 -24.46 -4.75 -14.03
C ALA A 627 -25.08 -5.60 -12.91
N LYS A 628 -24.97 -5.14 -11.66
CA LYS A 628 -25.42 -5.84 -10.46
C LYS A 628 -25.74 -4.88 -9.32
N LEU A 629 -26.42 -5.39 -8.30
CA LEU A 629 -26.70 -4.65 -7.06
C LEU A 629 -26.21 -5.47 -5.87
N TYR A 630 -25.53 -4.86 -4.90
CA TYR A 630 -25.17 -5.53 -3.65
C TYR A 630 -26.19 -5.21 -2.57
N HIS A 631 -26.68 -6.23 -1.90
CA HIS A 631 -27.57 -6.10 -0.75
C HIS A 631 -26.87 -6.54 0.53
N TYR A 632 -27.07 -5.79 1.60
CA TYR A 632 -26.59 -6.12 2.94
C TYR A 632 -27.57 -5.56 3.96
N ASN A 633 -27.81 -6.29 5.04
CA ASN A 633 -28.61 -5.84 6.15
C ASN A 633 -28.00 -6.34 7.47
N PRO A 634 -27.43 -5.46 8.31
CA PRO A 634 -26.85 -5.86 9.59
C PRO A 634 -27.84 -6.59 10.50
N ALA A 635 -29.10 -6.18 10.52
CA ALA A 635 -30.14 -6.75 11.37
C ALA A 635 -30.86 -7.96 10.75
N GLY A 636 -30.66 -8.20 9.45
CA GLY A 636 -31.44 -9.19 8.70
C GLY A 636 -32.92 -8.81 8.56
N GLY A 637 -33.74 -9.75 8.11
CA GLY A 637 -35.18 -9.55 7.91
C GLY A 637 -35.52 -9.01 6.52
N THR A 638 -36.52 -8.13 6.44
CA THR A 638 -37.13 -7.71 5.18
C THR A 638 -36.82 -6.24 4.85
N THR A 639 -36.36 -5.97 3.62
CA THR A 639 -36.14 -4.60 3.12
C THR A 639 -36.64 -4.46 1.69
N SER A 640 -37.16 -3.28 1.32
CA SER A 640 -37.70 -2.98 -0.02
C SER A 640 -36.95 -1.83 -0.66
N TRP A 641 -36.59 -1.98 -1.94
CA TRP A 641 -35.72 -1.04 -2.65
C TRP A 641 -36.20 -0.76 -4.06
N ARG A 642 -36.18 0.51 -4.47
CA ARG A 642 -36.47 0.91 -5.86
C ARG A 642 -35.27 0.58 -6.76
N LEU A 643 -35.51 -0.20 -7.80
CA LEU A 643 -34.49 -0.60 -8.76
C LEU A 643 -34.01 0.58 -9.63
N PRO A 644 -32.78 0.51 -10.18
CA PRO A 644 -32.31 1.50 -11.16
C PRO A 644 -33.19 1.55 -12.41
N ARG A 645 -33.22 2.70 -13.07
CA ARG A 645 -34.04 2.88 -14.28
C ARG A 645 -33.71 1.91 -15.41
N GLY A 646 -32.44 1.51 -15.57
CA GLY A 646 -32.01 0.45 -16.51
C GLY A 646 -32.52 -0.96 -16.17
N TRP A 647 -33.19 -1.13 -15.04
CA TRP A 647 -33.83 -2.37 -14.60
C TRP A 647 -35.37 -2.28 -14.65
N SER A 648 -35.94 -1.19 -15.17
CA SER A 648 -37.39 -0.93 -15.21
C SER A 648 -38.21 -1.96 -16.00
N GLY A 649 -37.60 -2.64 -16.98
CA GLY A 649 -38.23 -3.73 -17.72
C GLY A 649 -38.22 -5.10 -17.02
N ALA A 650 -37.49 -5.23 -15.90
CA ALA A 650 -37.39 -6.50 -15.18
C ALA A 650 -38.71 -6.82 -14.47
N ARG A 651 -39.26 -8.02 -14.72
CA ARG A 651 -40.40 -8.57 -13.95
C ARG A 651 -39.94 -9.40 -12.76
N THR A 652 -38.75 -9.97 -12.88
CA THR A 652 -38.06 -10.74 -11.85
C THR A 652 -36.58 -10.37 -11.86
N VAL A 653 -35.93 -10.55 -10.71
CA VAL A 653 -34.47 -10.48 -10.55
C VAL A 653 -34.00 -11.68 -9.72
N VAL A 654 -32.72 -12.00 -9.76
CA VAL A 654 -32.17 -13.18 -9.09
C VAL A 654 -31.35 -12.76 -7.88
N LEU A 655 -31.65 -13.34 -6.71
CA LEU A 655 -30.90 -13.15 -5.47
C LEU A 655 -29.90 -14.29 -5.28
N TYR A 656 -28.65 -13.93 -4.99
CA TYR A 656 -27.61 -14.86 -4.57
C TYR A 656 -27.02 -14.43 -3.24
N ARG A 657 -26.86 -15.39 -2.33
CA ARG A 657 -26.03 -15.23 -1.14
C ARG A 657 -24.57 -15.33 -1.55
N LEU A 658 -23.73 -14.44 -1.01
CA LEU A 658 -22.30 -14.46 -1.28
C LEU A 658 -21.55 -15.22 -0.19
N THR A 659 -20.78 -16.22 -0.61
CA THR A 659 -19.93 -17.04 0.26
C THR A 659 -18.54 -17.16 -0.35
N ASP A 660 -17.57 -17.69 0.37
CA ASP A 660 -16.24 -18.00 -0.17
C ASP A 660 -16.24 -19.08 -1.28
N GLN A 661 -17.40 -19.69 -1.56
CA GLN A 661 -17.65 -20.56 -2.72
C GLN A 661 -18.30 -19.84 -3.92
N GLY A 662 -18.50 -18.52 -3.81
CA GLY A 662 -19.10 -17.68 -4.84
C GLY A 662 -20.58 -17.41 -4.60
N ARG A 663 -21.32 -17.20 -5.69
CA ARG A 663 -22.75 -16.96 -5.65
C ARG A 663 -23.48 -18.27 -5.33
N ALA A 664 -24.15 -18.33 -4.18
CA ALA A 664 -25.10 -19.37 -3.83
C ALA A 664 -26.51 -18.89 -4.20
N TYR A 665 -27.17 -19.57 -5.14
CA TYR A 665 -28.52 -19.19 -5.55
C TYR A 665 -29.51 -19.34 -4.39
N GLU A 666 -30.28 -18.29 -4.13
CA GLU A 666 -31.32 -18.31 -3.11
C GLU A 666 -32.70 -18.43 -3.78
N ARG A 667 -33.13 -17.39 -4.50
CA ARG A 667 -34.43 -17.35 -5.18
C ARG A 667 -34.51 -16.26 -6.24
N GLU A 668 -35.54 -16.31 -7.06
CA GLU A 668 -35.98 -15.16 -7.85
C GLU A 668 -36.88 -14.25 -7.01
N LEU A 669 -36.72 -12.95 -7.17
CA LEU A 669 -37.52 -11.93 -6.50
C LEU A 669 -38.43 -11.26 -7.53
N PRO A 670 -39.74 -11.18 -7.29
CA PRO A 670 -40.64 -10.45 -8.15
C PRO A 670 -40.35 -8.95 -8.07
N VAL A 671 -40.42 -8.27 -9.21
CA VAL A 671 -40.35 -6.82 -9.29
C VAL A 671 -41.77 -6.28 -9.43
N ARG A 672 -42.19 -5.45 -8.48
CA ARG A 672 -43.52 -4.85 -8.45
C ARG A 672 -43.39 -3.34 -8.46
N SER A 673 -43.94 -2.69 -9.49
CA SER A 673 -43.86 -1.23 -9.66
C SER A 673 -42.43 -0.69 -9.59
N GLY A 674 -41.45 -1.43 -10.13
CA GLY A 674 -40.03 -1.06 -10.11
C GLY A 674 -39.32 -1.25 -8.76
N THR A 675 -39.97 -1.88 -7.78
CA THR A 675 -39.42 -2.19 -6.46
C THR A 675 -39.16 -3.69 -6.32
N VAL A 676 -38.07 -4.03 -5.64
CA VAL A 676 -37.75 -5.39 -5.20
C VAL A 676 -37.81 -5.46 -3.68
N THR A 677 -38.37 -6.53 -3.14
CA THR A 677 -38.36 -6.83 -1.70
C THR A 677 -37.46 -8.02 -1.44
N VAL A 678 -36.45 -7.84 -0.59
CA VAL A 678 -35.58 -8.91 -0.10
C VAL A 678 -36.12 -9.35 1.26
N GLU A 679 -36.92 -10.41 1.30
CA GLU A 679 -37.55 -10.95 2.51
C GLU A 679 -36.64 -11.96 3.24
N GLY A 680 -36.62 -11.96 4.57
CA GLY A 680 -35.87 -12.97 5.33
C GLY A 680 -34.38 -13.05 4.99
N ALA A 681 -33.73 -11.91 4.70
CA ALA A 681 -32.28 -11.86 4.59
C ALA A 681 -31.64 -12.23 5.95
N ALA A 682 -30.58 -13.03 5.95
CA ALA A 682 -29.85 -13.31 7.17
C ALA A 682 -29.11 -12.06 7.66
N ALA A 683 -29.04 -11.87 8.98
CA ALA A 683 -28.31 -10.76 9.60
C ALA A 683 -26.82 -10.83 9.22
N GLY A 684 -26.26 -9.69 8.81
CA GLY A 684 -24.84 -9.58 8.44
C GLY A 684 -24.44 -10.39 7.19
N GLN A 685 -25.39 -10.92 6.42
CA GLN A 685 -25.10 -11.68 5.22
C GLN A 685 -25.15 -10.77 3.98
N PRO A 686 -24.05 -10.69 3.20
CA PRO A 686 -24.07 -10.03 1.90
C PRO A 686 -24.73 -10.88 0.82
N TYR A 687 -25.42 -10.20 -0.09
CA TYR A 687 -26.07 -10.77 -1.26
C TYR A 687 -25.73 -9.96 -2.52
N VAL A 688 -25.82 -10.60 -3.68
CA VAL A 688 -25.81 -9.92 -4.98
C VAL A 688 -27.13 -10.19 -5.71
N VAL A 689 -27.68 -9.14 -6.31
CA VAL A 689 -28.87 -9.18 -7.15
C VAL A 689 -28.46 -8.99 -8.60
N LEU A 690 -28.86 -9.95 -9.45
CA LEU A 690 -28.59 -9.96 -10.89
C LEU A 690 -29.91 -9.94 -11.68
N ARG A 691 -29.88 -9.48 -12.93
CA ARG A 691 -31.06 -9.55 -13.82
C ARG A 691 -31.43 -10.98 -14.18
N GLU A 692 -30.42 -11.81 -14.39
CA GLU A 692 -30.57 -13.16 -14.93
C GLU A 692 -29.72 -14.17 -14.14
N ARG A 693 -29.96 -15.46 -14.39
CA ARG A 693 -29.17 -16.54 -13.80
C ARG A 693 -27.73 -16.47 -14.29
N ALA A 694 -26.77 -16.57 -13.36
CA ALA A 694 -25.35 -16.54 -13.67
C ALA A 694 -24.62 -17.68 -12.94
N ARG A 695 -23.70 -18.34 -13.65
CA ARG A 695 -22.87 -19.42 -13.09
C ARG A 695 -21.57 -18.88 -12.53
N ASN A 696 -21.09 -19.44 -11.42
CA ASN A 696 -19.76 -19.11 -10.90
C ASN A 696 -18.70 -19.51 -11.92
N ARG A 697 -17.63 -18.71 -11.98
CA ARG A 697 -16.42 -19.08 -12.72
C ARG A 697 -15.70 -20.17 -11.94
N ASP A 698 -15.15 -21.16 -12.65
CA ASP A 698 -14.29 -22.17 -12.03
C ASP A 698 -12.97 -21.52 -11.55
N PRO A 699 -12.68 -21.54 -10.24
CA PRO A 699 -11.45 -20.99 -9.69
C PRO A 699 -10.20 -21.75 -10.15
N ARG A 700 -10.31 -23.04 -10.51
CA ARG A 700 -9.16 -23.92 -10.73
C ARG A 700 -8.19 -23.81 -9.55
N TRP A 701 -8.64 -24.23 -8.38
CA TRP A 701 -7.84 -24.24 -7.15
C TRP A 701 -6.54 -25.03 -7.36
N GLY A 702 -5.41 -24.52 -6.87
CA GLY A 702 -4.08 -25.09 -7.10
C GLY A 702 -3.47 -24.75 -8.47
N GLN A 703 -4.03 -23.79 -9.21
CA GLN A 703 -3.45 -23.37 -10.49
C GLN A 703 -1.97 -22.99 -10.33
N GLY A 704 -1.10 -23.69 -11.07
CA GLY A 704 0.36 -23.48 -11.06
C GLY A 704 1.14 -24.46 -10.16
N THR A 705 0.51 -25.08 -9.16
CA THR A 705 1.21 -25.90 -8.16
C THR A 705 1.41 -27.36 -8.58
N GLY A 706 0.74 -27.79 -9.65
CA GLY A 706 0.64 -29.19 -10.06
C GLY A 706 -0.29 -30.05 -9.18
N LEU A 707 -0.93 -29.45 -8.19
CA LEU A 707 -1.98 -30.04 -7.37
C LEU A 707 -3.33 -29.42 -7.75
N TYR A 708 -4.42 -30.18 -7.60
CA TYR A 708 -5.76 -29.63 -7.52
C TYR A 708 -6.14 -29.39 -6.05
N ASP A 709 -6.63 -28.18 -5.77
CA ASP A 709 -7.12 -27.72 -4.45
C ASP A 709 -6.24 -28.04 -3.22
N PRO A 710 -4.96 -27.62 -3.21
CA PRO A 710 -4.00 -27.96 -2.15
C PRO A 710 -4.35 -27.42 -0.75
N GLY A 711 -5.15 -26.35 -0.69
CA GLY A 711 -5.64 -25.73 0.56
C GLY A 711 -7.12 -26.01 0.84
N PHE A 712 -7.71 -27.02 0.17
CA PHE A 712 -9.10 -27.45 0.34
C PHE A 712 -10.16 -26.32 0.22
N HIS A 713 -9.86 -25.26 -0.52
CA HIS A 713 -10.71 -24.07 -0.69
C HIS A 713 -12.04 -24.37 -1.37
N SER A 714 -12.17 -25.49 -2.09
CA SER A 714 -13.45 -25.92 -2.66
C SER A 714 -14.49 -26.36 -1.62
N GLY A 715 -14.08 -26.52 -0.34
CA GLY A 715 -14.93 -27.06 0.71
C GLY A 715 -15.37 -28.50 0.47
N SER A 716 -14.67 -29.23 -0.40
CA SER A 716 -15.03 -30.57 -0.85
C SER A 716 -13.80 -31.42 -1.12
N LEU A 717 -13.99 -32.74 -1.26
CA LEU A 717 -12.95 -33.67 -1.67
C LEU A 717 -12.90 -33.88 -3.19
N LYS A 718 -13.53 -32.98 -3.97
CA LYS A 718 -13.44 -33.05 -5.44
C LYS A 718 -11.97 -33.00 -5.84
N GLY A 719 -11.56 -33.82 -6.80
CA GLY A 719 -10.14 -33.93 -7.23
C GLY A 719 -9.32 -34.95 -6.43
N TRP A 720 -9.77 -35.34 -5.24
CA TRP A 720 -9.12 -36.33 -4.39
C TRP A 720 -9.82 -37.70 -4.48
N THR A 721 -9.03 -38.77 -4.54
CA THR A 721 -9.50 -40.15 -4.35
C THR A 721 -9.45 -40.47 -2.88
N VAL A 722 -10.59 -40.82 -2.28
CA VAL A 722 -10.72 -40.91 -0.82
C VAL A 722 -11.23 -42.27 -0.39
N SER A 723 -10.65 -42.80 0.69
CA SER A 723 -11.20 -43.94 1.42
C SER A 723 -11.27 -43.65 2.92
N GLY A 724 -12.17 -44.34 3.63
CA GLY A 724 -12.36 -44.16 5.08
C GLY A 724 -13.07 -42.85 5.47
N PRO A 725 -13.06 -42.49 6.76
CA PRO A 725 -13.83 -41.38 7.34
C PRO A 725 -13.16 -39.99 7.14
N ALA A 726 -12.87 -39.61 5.89
CA ALA A 726 -12.29 -38.31 5.55
C ALA A 726 -13.33 -37.32 5.03
N SER A 727 -13.21 -36.05 5.42
CA SER A 727 -14.12 -34.96 5.01
C SER A 727 -13.40 -33.61 5.01
N VAL A 728 -13.78 -32.67 4.16
CA VAL A 728 -13.34 -31.28 4.27
C VAL A 728 -14.28 -30.52 5.20
N ARG A 729 -13.73 -29.81 6.19
CA ARG A 729 -14.49 -29.04 7.19
C ARG A 729 -13.99 -27.62 7.29
N ARG A 730 -14.90 -26.68 7.58
CA ARG A 730 -14.56 -25.28 7.83
C ARG A 730 -14.21 -25.08 9.30
N SER A 731 -13.06 -24.46 9.57
CA SER A 731 -12.55 -24.11 10.90
C SER A 731 -13.26 -22.88 11.45
N ALA A 732 -13.03 -22.59 12.75
CA ALA A 732 -13.59 -21.40 13.41
C ALA A 732 -13.08 -20.09 12.79
N LEU A 733 -11.85 -20.08 12.25
CA LEU A 733 -11.27 -18.93 11.54
C LEU A 733 -11.75 -18.82 10.08
N GLY A 734 -12.59 -19.76 9.64
CA GLY A 734 -13.20 -19.75 8.32
C GLY A 734 -12.45 -20.57 7.26
N ASP A 735 -11.37 -21.26 7.61
CA ASP A 735 -10.54 -22.01 6.66
C ASP A 735 -11.03 -23.43 6.44
N TYR A 736 -10.90 -23.95 5.23
CA TYR A 736 -11.24 -25.34 4.95
C TYR A 736 -10.04 -26.24 5.17
N GLU A 737 -10.25 -27.38 5.83
CA GLU A 737 -9.21 -28.32 6.20
C GLU A 737 -9.69 -29.75 5.91
N LEU A 738 -8.79 -30.63 5.49
CA LEU A 738 -9.05 -32.06 5.47
C LEU A 738 -9.09 -32.59 6.90
N VAL A 739 -10.18 -33.22 7.29
CA VAL A 739 -10.38 -33.82 8.61
C VAL A 739 -10.68 -35.30 8.47
N ILE A 740 -9.84 -36.12 9.08
CA ILE A 740 -10.06 -37.57 9.25
C ILE A 740 -10.57 -37.81 10.67
N GLY A 741 -11.82 -38.27 10.76
CA GLY A 741 -12.48 -38.59 12.02
C GLY A 741 -12.04 -39.93 12.61
N ALA A 742 -12.48 -40.21 13.84
CA ALA A 742 -12.27 -41.51 14.49
C ALA A 742 -12.77 -42.68 13.61
N GLY A 743 -12.12 -43.84 13.73
CA GLY A 743 -12.55 -45.09 13.11
C GLY A 743 -11.49 -45.74 12.24
N ALA A 744 -11.93 -46.30 11.10
CA ALA A 744 -11.06 -47.03 10.18
C ALA A 744 -9.94 -46.15 9.60
N ALA A 745 -8.90 -46.79 9.08
CA ALA A 745 -7.87 -46.11 8.30
C ALA A 745 -8.50 -45.33 7.13
N ALA A 746 -7.93 -44.16 6.83
CA ALA A 746 -8.42 -43.26 5.80
C ALA A 746 -7.26 -42.72 4.96
N SER A 747 -7.56 -42.39 3.70
CA SER A 747 -6.61 -41.78 2.76
C SER A 747 -7.31 -40.73 1.91
N ALA A 748 -6.57 -39.69 1.53
CA ALA A 748 -6.95 -38.75 0.49
C ALA A 748 -5.77 -38.60 -0.46
N SER A 749 -5.90 -39.18 -1.64
CA SER A 749 -4.82 -39.31 -2.62
C SER A 749 -5.12 -38.56 -3.90
N GLN A 750 -4.10 -38.07 -4.57
CA GLN A 750 -4.23 -37.41 -5.86
C GLN A 750 -2.99 -37.60 -6.73
N ARG A 751 -3.25 -37.82 -8.02
CA ARG A 751 -2.21 -37.80 -9.05
C ARG A 751 -1.80 -36.37 -9.36
N LEU A 752 -0.52 -36.06 -9.22
CA LEU A 752 0.02 -34.76 -9.59
C LEU A 752 -0.05 -34.56 -11.11
N THR A 753 -0.09 -33.30 -11.55
CA THR A 753 0.22 -33.00 -12.96
C THR A 753 1.65 -33.45 -13.26
N ARG A 754 1.96 -33.61 -14.55
CA ARG A 754 3.29 -34.09 -14.97
C ARG A 754 4.38 -33.13 -14.50
N LEU A 755 5.17 -33.59 -13.53
CA LEU A 755 6.40 -32.93 -13.10
C LEU A 755 7.53 -33.25 -14.07
N ALA A 756 8.50 -32.35 -14.17
CA ALA A 756 9.75 -32.62 -14.88
C ALA A 756 10.60 -33.64 -14.08
N PRO A 757 11.54 -34.35 -14.73
CA PRO A 757 12.55 -35.10 -14.01
C PRO A 757 13.33 -34.19 -13.05
N GLY A 758 13.67 -34.71 -11.87
CA GLY A 758 14.36 -33.96 -10.83
C GLY A 758 13.89 -34.28 -9.43
N THR A 759 14.50 -33.63 -8.44
CA THR A 759 14.20 -33.84 -7.02
C THR A 759 13.28 -32.75 -6.48
N TYR A 760 12.34 -33.18 -5.64
CA TYR A 760 11.26 -32.36 -5.11
C TYR A 760 11.06 -32.61 -3.62
N ALA A 761 10.50 -31.62 -2.94
CA ALA A 761 9.94 -31.75 -1.60
C ALA A 761 8.42 -31.63 -1.69
N ALA A 762 7.70 -32.63 -1.17
CA ALA A 762 6.29 -32.53 -0.86
C ALA A 762 6.12 -32.20 0.62
N SER A 763 5.17 -31.34 0.96
CA SER A 763 4.88 -30.97 2.34
C SER A 763 3.40 -30.75 2.61
N VAL A 764 3.01 -30.90 3.87
CA VAL A 764 1.63 -30.65 4.35
C VAL A 764 1.66 -30.16 5.79
N GLN A 765 0.77 -29.23 6.16
CA GLN A 765 0.53 -28.93 7.57
C GLN A 765 -0.32 -30.06 8.16
N VAL A 766 0.13 -30.65 9.27
CA VAL A 766 -0.57 -31.74 9.96
C VAL A 766 -0.77 -31.44 11.44
N GLU A 767 -1.96 -31.78 11.94
CA GLU A 767 -2.25 -31.85 13.37
C GLU A 767 -2.85 -33.22 13.73
N VAL A 768 -2.29 -33.86 14.76
CA VAL A 768 -2.83 -35.08 15.36
C VAL A 768 -3.44 -34.76 16.72
N GLY A 769 -4.68 -35.22 16.92
CA GLY A 769 -5.44 -35.06 18.15
C GLY A 769 -6.09 -33.69 18.30
N GLU A 770 -7.17 -33.64 19.08
CA GLU A 770 -7.73 -32.42 19.64
C GLU A 770 -6.88 -31.91 20.80
N ARG A 771 -6.33 -32.83 21.59
CA ARG A 771 -5.54 -32.55 22.79
C ARG A 771 -4.10 -33.05 22.64
N ALA A 772 -3.17 -32.37 23.29
CA ALA A 772 -1.79 -32.86 23.37
C ALA A 772 -1.75 -34.25 24.04
N GLY A 773 -0.91 -35.14 23.51
CA GLY A 773 -0.80 -36.53 23.99
C GLY A 773 -1.69 -37.55 23.28
N GLU A 774 -2.73 -37.13 22.57
CA GLU A 774 -3.50 -38.04 21.72
C GLU A 774 -2.64 -38.56 20.57
N ARG A 775 -2.82 -39.85 20.24
CA ARG A 775 -1.97 -40.57 19.29
C ARG A 775 -2.76 -41.17 18.15
N ARG A 776 -2.30 -40.94 16.93
CA ARG A 776 -2.71 -41.65 15.71
C ARG A 776 -1.72 -41.37 14.60
N VAL A 777 -1.26 -42.41 13.91
CA VAL A 777 -0.31 -42.24 12.81
C VAL A 777 -0.99 -41.51 11.66
N ALA A 778 -0.41 -40.38 11.29
CA ALA A 778 -0.74 -39.54 10.14
C ALA A 778 0.50 -39.47 9.23
N ALA A 779 0.33 -39.66 7.91
CA ALA A 779 1.46 -39.75 6.98
C ALA A 779 1.24 -38.94 5.69
N LEU A 780 2.36 -38.48 5.12
CA LEU A 780 2.47 -37.97 3.76
C LEU A 780 3.31 -38.96 2.96
N GLU A 781 2.72 -39.50 1.90
CA GLU A 781 3.37 -40.47 1.01
C GLU A 781 3.38 -39.94 -0.43
N VAL A 782 4.49 -40.17 -1.13
CA VAL A 782 4.62 -39.85 -2.55
C VAL A 782 5.17 -41.07 -3.29
N ARG A 783 4.39 -41.60 -4.22
CA ARG A 783 4.78 -42.73 -5.07
C ARG A 783 5.12 -42.25 -6.47
N THR A 784 6.27 -42.69 -6.96
CA THR A 784 6.79 -42.35 -8.30
C THR A 784 6.73 -43.56 -9.24
N ALA A 785 6.86 -43.29 -10.53
CA ALA A 785 6.60 -44.27 -11.60
C ALA A 785 7.56 -45.47 -11.62
N ASP A 786 8.74 -45.35 -11.00
CA ASP A 786 9.72 -46.42 -10.82
C ASP A 786 9.39 -47.36 -9.64
N GLY A 787 8.29 -47.10 -8.93
CA GLY A 787 7.85 -47.88 -7.77
C GLY A 787 8.38 -47.38 -6.43
N VAL A 788 9.22 -46.33 -6.40
CA VAL A 788 9.73 -45.75 -5.15
C VAL A 788 8.63 -44.98 -4.45
N THR A 789 8.47 -45.23 -3.14
CA THR A 789 7.55 -44.50 -2.26
C THR A 789 8.35 -43.74 -1.21
N ALA A 790 8.35 -42.42 -1.29
CA ALA A 790 8.86 -41.55 -0.24
C ALA A 790 7.77 -41.35 0.82
N ARG A 791 8.13 -41.44 2.10
CA ARG A 791 7.17 -41.41 3.21
C ARG A 791 7.73 -40.67 4.42
N ASN A 792 6.93 -39.77 4.99
CA ASN A 792 7.14 -39.24 6.33
C ASN A 792 5.82 -39.30 7.13
N TRP A 793 5.90 -39.37 8.45
CA TRP A 793 4.74 -39.58 9.31
C TRP A 793 4.93 -39.04 10.73
N THR A 794 3.83 -38.83 11.44
CA THR A 794 3.84 -38.57 12.88
C THR A 794 2.69 -39.27 13.58
N ALA A 795 2.88 -39.67 14.84
CA ALA A 795 1.79 -40.18 15.68
C ALA A 795 1.21 -39.11 16.60
N THR A 796 1.87 -37.96 16.73
CA THR A 796 1.53 -36.90 17.68
C THR A 796 1.86 -35.53 17.09
N SER A 797 1.17 -34.50 17.57
CA SER A 797 1.55 -33.09 17.37
C SER A 797 1.88 -32.49 18.73
N THR A 798 3.18 -32.40 19.04
CA THR A 798 3.66 -32.00 20.37
C THR A 798 4.00 -30.51 20.48
N ALA A 799 4.28 -29.83 19.37
CA ALA A 799 4.63 -28.41 19.35
C ALA A 799 3.45 -27.53 18.92
N GLY A 800 3.18 -26.46 19.66
CA GLY A 800 2.27 -25.39 19.24
C GLY A 800 2.84 -24.61 18.05
N ASN A 801 1.96 -24.15 17.15
CA ASN A 801 2.35 -23.21 16.10
C ASN A 801 2.30 -21.79 16.65
N HIS A 802 3.48 -21.17 16.70
CA HIS A 802 3.69 -19.86 17.28
C HIS A 802 4.18 -18.82 16.26
N VAL A 803 4.12 -19.13 14.96
CA VAL A 803 4.50 -18.20 13.90
C VAL A 803 3.32 -17.29 13.61
N ALA A 804 3.36 -16.02 14.04
CA ALA A 804 2.21 -15.11 13.91
C ALA A 804 1.70 -14.96 12.46
N ALA A 805 2.61 -14.97 11.49
CA ALA A 805 2.26 -14.90 10.07
C ALA A 805 1.55 -16.15 9.51
N ASP A 806 1.53 -17.28 10.24
CA ASP A 806 0.87 -18.51 9.83
C ASP A 806 -0.61 -18.49 10.25
N ARG A 807 -1.52 -18.80 9.32
CA ARG A 807 -2.96 -18.89 9.57
C ARG A 807 -3.34 -19.98 10.59
N LYS A 808 -2.43 -20.93 10.84
CA LYS A 808 -2.62 -22.00 11.82
C LYS A 808 -1.97 -21.70 13.18
N HIS A 809 -1.47 -20.49 13.44
CA HIS A 809 -0.96 -20.18 14.77
C HIS A 809 -2.01 -20.40 15.86
N GLY A 810 -1.57 -20.69 17.08
CA GLY A 810 -2.46 -21.04 18.20
C GLY A 810 -3.04 -22.46 18.13
N THR A 811 -2.70 -23.24 17.10
CA THR A 811 -3.00 -24.68 16.99
C THR A 811 -1.72 -25.51 17.19
N ARG A 812 -1.76 -26.84 16.95
CA ARG A 812 -0.56 -27.69 16.89
C ARG A 812 -0.22 -28.15 15.47
N PHE A 813 -0.69 -27.42 14.45
CA PHE A 813 -0.30 -27.66 13.07
C PHE A 813 1.19 -27.38 12.88
N GLN A 814 1.91 -28.36 12.35
CA GLN A 814 3.31 -28.18 11.93
C GLN A 814 3.47 -28.75 10.52
N ARG A 815 4.45 -28.23 9.76
CA ARG A 815 4.67 -28.64 8.37
C ARG A 815 5.60 -29.84 8.28
N MET A 816 5.07 -30.96 7.82
CA MET A 816 5.81 -32.20 7.58
C MET A 816 6.25 -32.28 6.12
N PHE A 817 7.51 -32.70 5.88
CA PHE A 817 8.11 -32.81 4.55
C PHE A 817 8.49 -34.25 4.20
N THR A 818 8.46 -34.58 2.92
CA THR A 818 9.11 -35.77 2.35
C THR A 818 9.77 -35.41 1.02
N HIS A 819 10.96 -35.95 0.77
CA HIS A 819 11.70 -35.73 -0.47
C HIS A 819 11.52 -36.91 -1.42
N PHE A 820 11.33 -36.64 -2.70
CA PHE A 820 11.18 -37.65 -3.74
C PHE A 820 11.85 -37.20 -5.03
N THR A 821 12.18 -38.15 -5.90
CA THR A 821 12.79 -37.87 -7.21
C THR A 821 11.90 -38.40 -8.31
N VAL A 822 11.57 -37.55 -9.27
CA VAL A 822 10.95 -37.95 -10.53
C VAL A 822 12.06 -38.48 -11.44
N PRO A 823 11.99 -39.74 -11.91
CA PRO A 823 13.07 -40.34 -12.69
C PRO A 823 13.25 -39.64 -14.04
N GLU A 824 14.41 -39.81 -14.68
CA GLU A 824 14.76 -39.21 -15.98
C GLU A 824 13.74 -39.50 -17.10
N GLY A 825 13.10 -40.67 -17.07
CA GLY A 825 12.02 -41.02 -18.00
C GLY A 825 10.70 -40.26 -17.76
N GLY A 826 10.62 -39.49 -16.66
CA GLY A 826 9.40 -38.92 -16.11
C GLY A 826 8.43 -40.00 -15.63
N GLY A 827 7.17 -39.61 -15.43
CA GLY A 827 6.09 -40.56 -15.13
C GLY A 827 5.04 -40.00 -14.19
N PRO A 828 4.00 -40.80 -13.86
CA PRO A 828 3.03 -40.43 -12.82
C PRO A 828 3.71 -40.25 -11.46
N VAL A 829 3.18 -39.28 -10.70
CA VAL A 829 3.47 -39.11 -9.28
C VAL A 829 2.14 -39.08 -8.54
N GLU A 830 1.98 -39.94 -7.55
CA GLU A 830 0.79 -40.02 -6.69
C GLU A 830 1.16 -39.51 -5.30
N LEU A 831 0.42 -38.54 -4.79
CA LEU A 831 0.55 -38.03 -3.41
C LEU A 831 -0.61 -38.56 -2.57
N ASP A 832 -0.32 -39.02 -1.36
CA ASP A 832 -1.32 -39.55 -0.43
C ASP A 832 -1.19 -38.95 0.98
N LEU A 833 -2.33 -38.58 1.55
CA LEU A 833 -2.48 -38.13 2.93
C LEU A 833 -3.24 -39.21 3.71
N CYS A 834 -2.53 -39.88 4.61
CA CYS A 834 -3.05 -41.08 5.28
C CYS A 834 -3.22 -40.87 6.78
N ALA A 835 -4.21 -41.53 7.36
CA ALA A 835 -4.24 -41.80 8.79
C ALA A 835 -4.60 -43.27 9.05
N GLU A 836 -3.90 -43.92 9.99
CA GLU A 836 -4.19 -45.29 10.41
C GLU A 836 -5.54 -45.39 11.13
N ALA A 837 -6.01 -46.59 11.46
CA ALA A 837 -7.20 -46.75 12.29
C ALA A 837 -6.94 -46.19 13.71
N GLY A 838 -7.92 -45.49 14.28
CA GLY A 838 -7.79 -44.94 15.63
C GLY A 838 -8.83 -43.88 15.98
N GLU A 839 -8.84 -43.47 17.25
CA GLU A 839 -9.83 -42.55 17.82
C GLU A 839 -9.45 -41.07 17.64
N ALA A 840 -8.17 -40.73 17.69
CA ALA A 840 -7.73 -39.35 17.57
C ALA A 840 -8.05 -38.78 16.18
N ARG A 841 -8.52 -37.54 16.13
CA ARG A 841 -8.75 -36.82 14.88
C ARG A 841 -7.40 -36.44 14.23
N VAL A 842 -7.32 -36.48 12.91
CA VAL A 842 -6.17 -35.94 12.15
C VAL A 842 -6.67 -34.84 11.23
N ARG A 843 -5.92 -33.74 11.16
CA ARG A 843 -6.18 -32.64 10.24
C ARG A 843 -4.99 -32.39 9.31
N PHE A 844 -5.28 -32.11 8.04
CA PHE A 844 -4.28 -31.73 7.04
C PHE A 844 -4.71 -30.47 6.30
N ASP A 845 -3.74 -29.63 5.93
CA ASP A 845 -3.98 -28.45 5.10
C ASP A 845 -2.70 -27.99 4.36
N ASN A 846 -2.87 -27.10 3.37
CA ASN A 846 -1.80 -26.41 2.65
C ASN A 846 -0.73 -27.36 2.09
N VAL A 847 -1.16 -28.33 1.28
CA VAL A 847 -0.27 -29.25 0.56
C VAL A 847 0.58 -28.47 -0.43
N ARG A 848 1.89 -28.72 -0.46
CA ARG A 848 2.82 -28.01 -1.35
C ARG A 848 3.86 -28.96 -1.92
N VAL A 849 4.12 -28.86 -3.21
CA VAL A 849 5.21 -29.57 -3.91
C VAL A 849 6.09 -28.52 -4.58
N VAL A 850 7.39 -28.58 -4.31
CA VAL A 850 8.39 -27.67 -4.90
C VAL A 850 9.64 -28.43 -5.30
N ALA A 851 10.35 -27.91 -6.31
CA ALA A 851 11.70 -28.39 -6.60
C ALA A 851 12.58 -28.12 -5.37
N ALA A 852 13.32 -29.13 -4.94
CA ALA A 852 14.15 -29.05 -3.76
C ALA A 852 15.26 -30.10 -3.81
N ARG A 853 16.39 -29.80 -3.16
CA ARG A 853 17.49 -30.75 -2.99
C ARG A 853 17.47 -31.25 -1.54
N PRO A 854 17.57 -32.56 -1.29
CA PRO A 854 17.62 -33.08 0.06
C PRO A 854 18.99 -32.79 0.67
N THR A 855 18.99 -32.28 1.89
CA THR A 855 20.16 -32.31 2.77
C THR A 855 20.17 -33.64 3.50
N ALA A 856 21.20 -34.46 3.29
CA ALA A 856 21.33 -35.77 3.92
C ALA A 856 22.80 -36.13 4.11
N LYS A 857 23.10 -36.84 5.21
CA LYS A 857 24.41 -37.41 5.50
C LYS A 857 24.27 -38.90 5.75
N GLU A 858 25.10 -39.70 5.09
CA GLU A 858 25.04 -41.15 5.19
C GLU A 858 25.18 -41.60 6.66
N GLY A 859 24.29 -42.48 7.11
CA GLY A 859 24.28 -43.01 8.48
C GLY A 859 23.69 -42.07 9.54
N ALA A 860 23.31 -40.84 9.20
CA ALA A 860 22.69 -39.89 10.13
C ALA A 860 21.15 -39.88 9.95
N PRO A 861 20.35 -40.25 10.97
CA PRO A 861 18.90 -40.08 10.95
C PRO A 861 18.41 -38.66 10.63
N ALA A 862 19.19 -37.64 10.93
CA ALA A 862 18.93 -36.26 10.53
C ALA A 862 20.24 -35.51 10.31
N PHE A 863 20.30 -34.72 9.24
CA PHE A 863 21.38 -33.78 8.95
C PHE A 863 20.78 -32.51 8.33
N GLU A 864 21.21 -31.34 8.78
CA GLU A 864 20.77 -30.04 8.26
C GLU A 864 21.94 -29.04 8.26
N ASP A 865 22.29 -28.56 7.07
CA ASP A 865 23.28 -27.51 6.80
C ASP A 865 22.62 -26.20 6.33
N PHE A 866 21.29 -26.16 6.30
CA PHE A 866 20.44 -25.01 5.96
C PHE A 866 20.51 -24.50 4.51
N GLU A 867 21.40 -25.06 3.68
CA GLU A 867 21.64 -24.61 2.30
C GLU A 867 20.45 -24.87 1.35
N ASN A 868 19.62 -25.89 1.65
CA ASN A 868 18.58 -26.36 0.75
C ASN A 868 17.18 -26.41 1.38
N VAL A 869 16.94 -25.63 2.45
CA VAL A 869 15.66 -25.64 3.17
C VAL A 869 14.51 -25.10 2.30
N PRO A 870 13.49 -25.90 1.94
CA PRO A 870 12.42 -25.47 1.04
C PRO A 870 11.55 -24.35 1.64
N GLN A 871 11.33 -24.38 2.95
CA GLN A 871 10.72 -23.32 3.77
C GLN A 871 10.89 -23.64 5.26
N GLY A 872 10.74 -22.63 6.13
CA GLY A 872 10.92 -22.79 7.57
C GLY A 872 12.39 -22.86 7.95
N TRP A 873 12.70 -23.60 9.02
CA TRP A 873 14.05 -23.67 9.61
C TRP A 873 14.62 -25.10 9.56
N GLY A 874 14.36 -25.80 8.46
CA GLY A 874 14.84 -27.17 8.25
C GLY A 874 14.22 -28.15 9.23
N VAL A 875 15.06 -28.75 10.07
CA VAL A 875 14.63 -29.70 11.11
C VAL A 875 13.97 -29.06 12.33
N PHE A 876 13.93 -27.73 12.41
CA PHE A 876 13.39 -27.01 13.56
C PHE A 876 12.05 -26.32 13.26
N VAL A 877 11.20 -26.26 14.28
CA VAL A 877 9.99 -25.44 14.31
C VAL A 877 10.08 -24.41 15.45
N LYS A 878 9.41 -23.27 15.30
CA LYS A 878 9.35 -22.23 16.33
C LYS A 878 8.76 -22.79 17.63
N GLY A 879 9.43 -22.50 18.75
CA GLY A 879 8.93 -22.80 20.09
C GLY A 879 8.04 -21.67 20.65
N ASP A 880 7.84 -21.71 21.97
CA ASP A 880 6.94 -20.80 22.69
C ASP A 880 7.56 -19.43 23.02
N ALA A 881 8.81 -19.17 22.61
CA ALA A 881 9.47 -17.89 22.81
C ALA A 881 8.60 -16.71 22.34
N GLY A 882 8.20 -15.86 23.29
CA GLY A 882 7.30 -14.71 23.05
C GLY A 882 5.86 -15.06 22.69
N GLY A 883 5.46 -16.33 22.67
CA GLY A 883 4.14 -16.77 22.21
C GLY A 883 3.99 -16.70 20.69
N ALA A 884 2.78 -16.41 20.20
CA ALA A 884 2.53 -16.23 18.76
C ALA A 884 3.01 -14.86 18.28
N THR A 885 4.20 -14.82 17.69
CA THR A 885 4.90 -13.59 17.28
C THR A 885 5.61 -13.77 15.95
N ASP A 886 6.05 -12.66 15.36
CA ASP A 886 7.05 -12.67 14.30
C ASP A 886 8.41 -13.01 14.93
N PRO A 887 8.97 -14.20 14.67
CA PRO A 887 10.18 -14.67 15.36
C PRO A 887 11.40 -13.80 15.05
N ARG A 888 12.39 -13.79 15.95
CA ARG A 888 13.70 -13.14 15.70
C ARG A 888 14.76 -14.16 15.30
N THR A 889 14.30 -15.23 14.65
CA THR A 889 15.11 -16.34 14.15
C THR A 889 14.80 -16.55 12.68
N HIS A 890 15.81 -16.69 11.83
CA HIS A 890 15.65 -16.95 10.40
C HIS A 890 16.88 -17.64 9.81
N LEU A 891 16.80 -18.00 8.53
CA LEU A 891 17.95 -18.49 7.77
C LEU A 891 18.74 -17.29 7.25
N ALA A 892 19.80 -16.92 7.95
CA ALA A 892 20.67 -15.82 7.56
C ALA A 892 21.47 -16.20 6.31
N GLN A 893 21.77 -15.21 5.47
CA GLN A 893 22.51 -15.41 4.22
C GLN A 893 23.86 -14.67 4.26
N ARG A 894 24.87 -15.24 3.61
CA ARG A 894 26.23 -14.68 3.60
C ARG A 894 26.34 -13.49 2.62
N HIS A 895 26.74 -12.32 3.11
CA HIS A 895 27.19 -11.19 2.31
C HIS A 895 28.44 -10.56 2.94
N ALA A 896 29.62 -11.05 2.54
CA ALA A 896 30.88 -10.58 3.10
C ALA A 896 31.30 -9.23 2.48
N PRO A 897 31.91 -8.31 3.27
CA PRO A 897 32.30 -8.47 4.67
C PRO A 897 31.18 -8.16 5.68
N TYR A 898 30.01 -7.68 5.24
CA TYR A 898 29.00 -7.06 6.11
C TYR A 898 28.32 -8.02 7.10
N THR A 899 28.11 -9.27 6.72
CA THR A 899 27.49 -10.31 7.57
C THR A 899 28.53 -11.13 8.36
N ARG A 900 29.77 -10.63 8.45
CA ARG A 900 30.92 -11.31 9.08
C ARG A 900 31.35 -10.57 10.34
N ARG A 901 31.96 -11.32 11.26
CA ARG A 901 32.71 -10.81 12.39
C ARG A 901 33.66 -9.69 11.94
N GLY A 902 33.78 -8.66 12.76
CA GLY A 902 34.67 -7.53 12.55
C GLY A 902 34.06 -6.37 11.77
N TRP A 903 33.12 -6.59 10.84
CA TRP A 903 32.43 -5.47 10.21
C TRP A 903 31.54 -4.76 11.23
N ASN A 904 31.73 -3.44 11.35
CA ASN A 904 31.05 -2.58 12.32
C ASN A 904 31.05 -3.10 13.78
N GLY A 905 32.10 -3.81 14.20
CA GLY A 905 32.21 -4.35 15.55
C GLY A 905 31.38 -5.62 15.81
N LYS A 906 30.78 -6.21 14.78
CA LYS A 906 30.04 -7.48 14.89
C LYS A 906 30.94 -8.59 15.46
N ALA A 907 30.45 -9.31 16.47
CA ALA A 907 31.27 -10.26 17.22
C ALA A 907 31.24 -11.71 16.68
N ILE A 908 30.19 -12.11 15.97
CA ILE A 908 30.04 -13.46 15.38
C ILE A 908 29.68 -13.37 13.90
N ASP A 909 29.85 -14.46 13.15
CA ASP A 909 29.37 -14.54 11.78
C ASP A 909 27.85 -14.84 11.74
N ASP A 910 27.12 -14.21 10.82
CA ASP A 910 25.71 -14.57 10.56
C ASP A 910 25.59 -15.97 9.94
N VAL A 911 26.63 -16.39 9.22
CA VAL A 911 26.71 -17.66 8.51
C VAL A 911 28.04 -18.35 8.82
N ILE A 912 27.99 -19.52 9.42
CA ILE A 912 29.18 -20.28 9.83
C ILE A 912 29.83 -20.91 8.59
N ASP A 913 29.18 -21.89 7.99
CA ASP A 913 29.64 -22.61 6.80
C ASP A 913 28.76 -22.25 5.58
N GLY A 914 29.11 -22.67 4.36
CA GLY A 914 28.25 -22.49 3.18
C GLY A 914 27.75 -21.06 2.89
N GLY A 915 26.51 -20.95 2.40
CA GLY A 915 25.82 -19.71 2.09
C GLY A 915 24.78 -19.29 3.14
N GLN A 916 24.31 -20.21 3.99
CA GLN A 916 23.24 -19.97 4.95
C GLN A 916 23.49 -20.66 6.31
N SER A 917 22.94 -20.09 7.38
CA SER A 917 22.89 -20.72 8.70
C SER A 917 21.61 -20.31 9.44
N LEU A 918 21.23 -21.04 10.48
CA LEU A 918 20.10 -20.64 11.34
C LEU A 918 20.59 -19.64 12.39
N LYS A 919 20.06 -18.41 12.33
CA LYS A 919 20.45 -17.32 13.21
C LYS A 919 19.29 -16.87 14.08
N SER A 920 19.55 -16.66 15.37
CA SER A 920 18.68 -15.99 16.33
C SER A 920 19.33 -14.68 16.83
N ARG A 921 18.56 -13.58 16.88
CA ARG A 921 19.03 -12.28 17.37
C ARG A 921 18.09 -11.69 18.40
N GLY A 922 18.55 -11.55 19.64
CA GLY A 922 17.76 -10.88 20.69
C GLY A 922 16.41 -11.54 20.91
N GLU A 923 16.35 -12.86 20.77
CA GLU A 923 15.09 -13.62 20.80
C GLU A 923 14.31 -13.41 22.10
N ASN A 924 13.00 -13.66 22.01
CA ASN A 924 12.10 -13.56 23.15
C ASN A 924 12.37 -14.65 24.19
N ASP A 925 11.98 -14.39 25.43
CA ASP A 925 12.05 -15.38 26.51
C ASP A 925 11.24 -16.64 26.19
N GLY A 926 11.82 -17.81 26.45
CA GLY A 926 11.21 -19.12 26.21
C GLY A 926 12.00 -19.99 25.24
N LEU A 927 11.39 -21.09 24.80
CA LEU A 927 11.98 -22.00 23.82
C LEU A 927 11.92 -21.34 22.44
N VAL A 928 13.08 -21.06 21.86
CA VAL A 928 13.21 -20.38 20.56
C VAL A 928 12.74 -21.31 19.45
N TYR A 929 13.34 -22.50 19.39
CA TYR A 929 12.98 -23.52 18.41
C TYR A 929 13.33 -24.92 18.92
N ARG A 930 12.70 -25.94 18.33
CA ARG A 930 12.91 -27.35 18.67
C ARG A 930 12.61 -28.28 17.49
N THR A 931 13.12 -29.50 17.57
CA THR A 931 12.71 -30.59 16.69
C THR A 931 11.34 -31.15 17.09
N VAL A 932 10.71 -31.83 16.13
CA VAL A 932 9.45 -32.59 16.29
C VAL A 932 9.57 -33.99 15.68
N PRO A 933 8.72 -34.97 16.02
CA PRO A 933 8.93 -36.39 15.70
C PRO A 933 9.10 -36.73 14.21
N PHE A 934 8.56 -35.91 13.30
CA PHE A 934 8.69 -36.12 11.85
C PHE A 934 9.85 -35.33 11.22
N THR A 935 10.52 -34.46 11.98
CA THR A 935 11.79 -33.79 11.58
C THR A 935 12.99 -34.56 12.09
N VAL A 936 12.95 -35.01 13.35
CA VAL A 936 13.95 -35.87 13.98
C VAL A 936 13.23 -36.84 14.90
N ARG A 937 13.34 -38.15 14.61
CA ARG A 937 12.69 -39.20 15.40
C ARG A 937 13.68 -39.87 16.34
N PHE A 938 13.50 -39.64 17.63
CA PHE A 938 14.23 -40.35 18.68
C PHE A 938 13.40 -41.54 19.17
N LEU A 939 13.82 -42.75 18.82
CA LEU A 939 13.10 -43.98 19.17
C LEU A 939 13.28 -44.31 20.67
N PRO A 940 12.24 -44.83 21.34
CA PRO A 940 12.31 -45.14 22.77
C PRO A 940 13.49 -46.03 23.15
N SER A 941 14.17 -45.70 24.24
CA SER A 941 15.33 -46.43 24.78
C SER A 941 16.54 -46.54 23.84
N LYS A 942 16.54 -45.85 22.69
CA LYS A 942 17.71 -45.77 21.81
C LYS A 942 18.65 -44.65 22.23
N ARG A 943 19.93 -44.84 21.96
CA ARG A 943 20.99 -43.87 22.26
C ARG A 943 21.33 -43.09 21.00
N TYR A 944 21.49 -41.78 21.16
CA TYR A 944 21.78 -40.86 20.06
C TYR A 944 22.97 -39.97 20.41
N ARG A 945 23.76 -39.66 19.39
CA ARG A 945 24.71 -38.55 19.39
C ARG A 945 24.08 -37.38 18.66
N VAL A 946 24.10 -36.20 19.28
CA VAL A 946 23.68 -34.93 18.69
C VAL A 946 24.92 -34.07 18.53
N GLY A 947 25.10 -33.46 17.36
CA GLY A 947 26.21 -32.56 17.07
C GLY A 947 25.78 -31.39 16.20
N PHE A 948 26.41 -30.23 16.40
CA PHE A 948 26.29 -29.07 15.50
C PHE A 948 27.44 -28.09 15.73
N ARG A 949 27.62 -27.16 14.79
CA ARG A 949 28.50 -26.00 14.93
C ARG A 949 27.68 -24.78 15.33
N TYR A 950 28.23 -23.95 16.19
CA TYR A 950 27.58 -22.74 16.64
C TYR A 950 28.56 -21.60 16.89
N GLU A 951 28.00 -20.40 16.91
CA GLU A 951 28.60 -19.21 17.49
C GLU A 951 27.60 -18.58 18.46
N SER A 952 28.12 -18.04 19.56
CA SER A 952 27.31 -17.37 20.58
C SER A 952 28.01 -16.10 21.01
N GLU A 953 27.36 -14.96 20.79
CA GLU A 953 27.97 -13.65 20.99
C GLU A 953 28.33 -13.40 22.46
N LYS A 954 27.41 -13.74 23.36
CA LYS A 954 27.46 -13.42 24.79
C LYS A 954 27.13 -14.65 25.63
N ALA A 955 27.90 -14.85 26.69
CA ALA A 955 27.70 -15.95 27.62
C ALA A 955 26.35 -15.84 28.35
N GLY A 956 25.72 -16.99 28.63
CA GLY A 956 24.50 -17.10 29.43
C GLY A 956 23.22 -16.67 28.73
N GLN A 957 23.28 -16.23 27.46
CA GLN A 957 22.12 -15.73 26.74
C GLN A 957 21.25 -16.84 26.17
N TYR A 958 21.85 -17.96 25.78
CA TYR A 958 21.15 -19.09 25.20
C TYR A 958 21.56 -20.40 25.85
N ALA A 959 20.65 -21.36 25.83
CA ALA A 959 20.91 -22.73 26.24
C ALA A 959 20.37 -23.75 25.25
N TRP A 960 21.11 -24.84 25.07
CA TRP A 960 20.63 -26.01 24.34
C TRP A 960 19.88 -26.94 25.29
N ILE A 961 18.69 -27.38 24.87
CA ILE A 961 17.77 -28.19 25.66
C ILE A 961 17.63 -29.56 25.01
N THR A 962 17.70 -30.62 25.82
CA THR A 962 17.19 -31.94 25.47
C THR A 962 16.02 -32.25 26.40
N ALA A 963 14.88 -32.63 25.84
CA ALA A 963 13.66 -32.81 26.61
C ALA A 963 12.78 -33.91 26.01
N VAL A 964 11.72 -34.27 26.74
CA VAL A 964 10.71 -35.23 26.31
C VAL A 964 9.32 -34.68 26.61
N ASP A 965 8.40 -34.84 25.68
CA ASP A 965 6.98 -34.54 25.90
C ASP A 965 6.22 -35.80 26.28
N GLU A 966 5.59 -35.77 27.45
CA GLU A 966 4.76 -36.84 28.01
C GLU A 966 3.32 -36.34 28.12
N GLY A 967 2.59 -36.45 27.01
CA GLY A 967 1.26 -35.87 26.90
C GLY A 967 1.31 -34.38 26.60
N ALA A 968 0.80 -33.56 27.51
CA ALA A 968 0.89 -32.09 27.45
C ALA A 968 2.08 -31.53 28.25
N GLU A 969 2.74 -32.37 29.05
CA GLU A 969 3.84 -31.97 29.92
C GLU A 969 5.17 -32.15 29.21
N THR A 970 6.07 -31.18 29.39
CA THR A 970 7.45 -31.25 28.91
C THR A 970 8.38 -31.45 30.10
N ARG A 971 9.24 -32.48 30.02
CA ARG A 971 10.29 -32.73 31.01
C ARG A 971 11.67 -32.55 30.39
N GLU A 972 12.45 -31.63 30.94
CA GLU A 972 13.85 -31.44 30.56
C GLU A 972 14.72 -32.61 31.05
N LEU A 973 15.52 -33.14 30.14
CA LEU A 973 16.52 -34.18 30.41
C LEU A 973 17.89 -33.55 30.65
N SER A 974 18.24 -32.53 29.88
CA SER A 974 19.47 -31.76 30.04
C SER A 974 19.32 -30.33 29.53
N ARG A 975 20.19 -29.46 30.06
CA ARG A 975 20.32 -28.05 29.69
C ARG A 975 21.80 -27.70 29.66
N GLU A 976 22.29 -27.28 28.51
CA GLU A 976 23.64 -26.77 28.32
C GLU A 976 23.58 -25.25 28.09
N VAL A 977 24.06 -24.47 29.05
CA VAL A 977 24.07 -23.00 28.93
C VAL A 977 25.35 -22.58 28.20
N PHE A 978 25.20 -21.84 27.10
CA PHE A 978 26.35 -21.47 26.28
C PHE A 978 27.18 -20.34 26.91
N GLY A 979 28.50 -20.53 26.91
CA GLY A 979 29.45 -19.43 27.06
C GLY A 979 29.57 -18.61 25.77
N ALA A 980 30.31 -17.50 25.82
CA ALA A 980 30.66 -16.76 24.61
C ALA A 980 31.58 -17.62 23.72
N ALA A 981 31.19 -17.78 22.46
CA ALA A 981 31.89 -18.52 21.44
C ALA A 981 31.88 -17.68 20.16
N THR A 982 32.81 -16.72 20.07
CA THR A 982 32.85 -15.75 18.97
C THR A 982 33.49 -16.28 17.70
N GLY A 983 33.64 -17.60 17.58
CA GLY A 983 34.06 -18.30 16.37
C GLY A 983 33.56 -19.74 16.37
N PRO A 984 33.64 -20.43 15.21
CA PRO A 984 32.93 -21.67 15.01
C PRO A 984 33.32 -22.72 16.05
N THR A 985 32.39 -23.08 16.91
CA THR A 985 32.57 -24.02 18.01
C THR A 985 31.64 -25.20 17.82
N ALA A 986 32.07 -26.41 18.19
CA ALA A 986 31.24 -27.60 18.08
C ALA A 986 30.62 -27.96 19.44
N LEU A 987 29.32 -28.23 19.47
CA LEU A 987 28.68 -28.97 20.56
C LEU A 987 28.46 -30.41 20.08
N VAL A 988 28.89 -31.39 20.87
CA VAL A 988 28.59 -32.81 20.64
C VAL A 988 28.29 -33.46 21.98
N TYR A 989 27.15 -34.14 22.08
CA TYR A 989 26.77 -34.88 23.28
C TYR A 989 25.94 -36.11 22.93
N GLU A 990 25.78 -37.00 23.90
CA GLU A 990 25.01 -38.23 23.74
C GLU A 990 23.90 -38.30 24.79
N PHE A 991 22.74 -38.79 24.42
CA PHE A 991 21.65 -39.06 25.36
C PHE A 991 20.90 -40.34 24.97
N THR A 992 20.20 -40.92 25.94
CA THR A 992 19.28 -42.03 25.68
C THR A 992 17.86 -41.50 25.72
N ALA A 993 17.09 -41.72 24.65
CA ALA A 993 15.70 -41.32 24.59
C ALA A 993 14.90 -42.09 25.67
N PRO A 994 14.03 -41.43 26.44
CA PRO A 994 13.21 -42.11 27.44
C PRO A 994 12.33 -43.22 26.85
N ALA A 995 11.90 -44.16 27.70
CA ALA A 995 11.03 -45.27 27.27
C ALA A 995 9.63 -44.81 26.83
N THR A 996 9.19 -43.65 27.31
CA THR A 996 7.88 -43.04 27.04
C THR A 996 8.05 -41.58 26.61
N GLY A 997 7.05 -41.08 25.88
CA GLY A 997 7.03 -39.70 25.38
C GLY A 997 7.79 -39.51 24.07
N GLU A 998 7.78 -38.28 23.57
CA GLU A 998 8.46 -37.88 22.34
C GLU A 998 9.66 -36.98 22.69
N ALA A 999 10.88 -37.49 22.54
CA ALA A 999 12.08 -36.72 22.81
C ALA A 999 12.33 -35.66 21.72
N TRP A 1000 12.96 -34.55 22.10
CA TRP A 1000 13.30 -33.46 21.20
C TRP A 1000 14.51 -32.68 21.72
N VAL A 1001 15.12 -31.92 20.82
CA VAL A 1001 16.26 -31.02 21.11
C VAL A 1001 15.99 -29.63 20.54
N GLY A 1002 16.55 -28.58 21.14
CA GLY A 1002 16.29 -27.21 20.69
C GLY A 1002 17.02 -26.11 21.46
N LEU A 1003 16.84 -24.87 21.01
CA LEU A 1003 17.44 -23.68 21.61
C LEU A 1003 16.43 -22.94 22.49
N ARG A 1004 16.89 -22.46 23.65
CA ARG A 1004 16.12 -21.61 24.56
C ARG A 1004 16.86 -20.30 24.84
N LYS A 1005 16.11 -19.20 24.93
CA LYS A 1005 16.60 -17.93 25.46
C LYS A 1005 16.63 -17.98 27.00
N THR A 1006 17.79 -17.68 27.59
CA THR A 1006 18.00 -17.74 29.05
C THR A 1006 18.43 -16.43 29.69
N GLY A 1007 19.04 -15.54 28.91
CA GLY A 1007 19.42 -14.19 29.36
C GLY A 1007 18.49 -13.12 28.78
N ASP A 1008 18.61 -11.91 29.28
CA ASP A 1008 17.73 -10.75 29.01
C ASP A 1008 18.27 -9.77 27.96
N ASP A 1009 19.41 -10.07 27.33
CA ASP A 1009 20.00 -9.19 26.32
C ASP A 1009 19.17 -9.23 25.02
N GLY A 1010 18.52 -8.11 24.71
CA GLY A 1010 17.64 -7.94 23.55
C GLY A 1010 18.35 -7.86 22.19
N THR A 1011 19.68 -8.01 22.14
CA THR A 1011 20.47 -7.94 20.90
C THR A 1011 21.42 -9.13 20.70
N ALA A 1012 21.62 -9.95 21.74
CA ALA A 1012 22.57 -11.06 21.69
C ALA A 1012 22.27 -12.05 20.56
N GLU A 1013 23.30 -12.40 19.79
CA GLU A 1013 23.17 -13.32 18.66
C GLU A 1013 23.63 -14.75 18.98
N PHE A 1014 22.97 -15.71 18.34
CA PHE A 1014 23.34 -17.13 18.29
C PHE A 1014 23.14 -17.65 16.88
N THR A 1015 24.16 -18.30 16.32
CA THR A 1015 24.11 -18.90 14.98
C THR A 1015 24.41 -20.39 15.10
N LEU A 1016 23.66 -21.23 14.36
CA LEU A 1016 23.80 -22.68 14.34
C LEU A 1016 23.89 -23.19 12.89
N ASP A 1017 24.78 -24.16 12.68
CA ASP A 1017 25.01 -24.80 11.39
C ASP A 1017 25.41 -26.28 11.55
N ALA A 1018 25.31 -27.06 10.47
CA ALA A 1018 25.71 -28.47 10.39
C ALA A 1018 25.14 -29.35 11.52
N PHE A 1019 23.83 -29.26 11.75
CA PHE A 1019 23.14 -30.09 12.73
C PHE A 1019 23.10 -31.55 12.29
N GLU A 1020 23.47 -32.47 13.17
CA GLU A 1020 23.56 -33.89 12.92
C GLU A 1020 23.05 -34.70 14.11
N VAL A 1021 22.29 -35.75 13.81
CA VAL A 1021 21.92 -36.80 14.76
C VAL A 1021 22.38 -38.14 14.22
N THR A 1022 23.02 -38.94 15.07
CA THR A 1022 23.45 -40.32 14.77
C THR A 1022 22.89 -41.27 15.82
N GLU A 1023 22.30 -42.40 15.42
CA GLU A 1023 21.95 -43.50 16.34
C GLU A 1023 23.21 -44.32 16.66
N LEU A 1024 23.42 -44.68 17.94
CA LEU A 1024 24.63 -45.34 18.44
C LEU A 1024 24.45 -46.82 18.75
#